data_AF-A0A812JTF6-F1
#
_entry.id   AF-A0A812JTF6-F1
#
_cell.length_a   1.000
_cell.length_b   1.000
_cell.length_c   1.000
_cell.angle_alpha   90.00
_cell.angle_beta   90.00
_cell.angle_gamma   90.00
#
_symmetry.space_group_name_H-M   'P 1'
#
loop_
_entity.id
_entity.type
_entity.pdbx_description
1 polymer ?
#
loop_
_entity_poly.entity_id
_entity_poly.type
_entity_poly.pdbx_seq_one_letter_code
_entity_poly.pdbx_strand_id
1 'polypeptide(L)'
;MGTGSSAPVWGIDVSQAAPASNRWWSGLALGGKLYGLPCNSEHLLIFDSSSTSEPLRFVDTRRIATGQGKWRSTVAIGGSLYGIPDRAEALLVYNFNSGKASGVDTRKLSRGPLKWQSAVVLAGKIYGIPHHASKLLVYDPRMDVLLGVDTTHVATGNSKWLAGLSLGGKILGVPCNSDAILVYDPLTKSCTGVPTHAFATGPLKWLCAAAVAGIMYAVPCHAECILVFDPATNRLRGIDTTAVATGPGKWITTAICAGKIYGIPDHAKTVLVFDLATEAVSGIGIGHLSDVKGKWQAAAVMGGKIYAIPYNAQGILVIDPVTSAATTIDVTSLDSGTGKWGFAAAIGGKLCGLPWDASNILLHEPTEEVAKEASPKDEARDADTTHQEPGLQMAQDVEETGCTGTPDISLELGESLVQDFLAAWLSEWIYFVDPVKPSTVPLLKVGGEPVKFQVLSVLDDPMQGSPARLAIVTAAPHATDAVLYLIFKGSSFMNDFVANASVGPDYTPFDATFSDRTTFIHHGAHHAIAQLRVQQWSVLQEQLERCASDGVRQLIVAGHSLGGQYALAFMLQVFLDQAKGAPVHPCLNEARAVAFGAPMCYGAAEGFDVRKDLADFIQQRTVVYVNAGDPAPRLWSEMDLQEFMRYAVSWLQQKVSSFSMRILDYAAGGLAQKAQEMLKRPDIEKHLLRPGACYVHLSQVRVLAKDFFLWRPLSYARMNIEDHSLSKGYIPALCAAFDPIAAGGLWDENGQTLVDEAGHGVV
;
A
#
# COMPACT_ATOMS: atom_id res chain seq x y z
N MET A 1 10.09 -0.88 -42.46
CA MET A 1 9.00 0.00 -41.97
C MET A 1 7.93 -0.91 -41.37
N GLY A 2 7.96 -1.11 -40.05
CA GLY A 2 6.94 -1.86 -39.34
C GLY A 2 6.07 -0.88 -38.57
N THR A 3 4.79 -0.82 -38.91
CA THR A 3 3.76 -0.03 -38.21
C THR A 3 3.51 -0.67 -36.85
N GLY A 4 4.25 -0.22 -35.82
CA GLY A 4 3.89 -0.46 -34.43
C GLY A 4 2.59 0.26 -34.14
N SER A 5 1.59 -0.47 -33.64
CA SER A 5 0.38 0.13 -33.09
C SER A 5 0.78 0.93 -31.84
N SER A 6 1.10 2.21 -32.00
CA SER A 6 1.42 3.07 -30.87
C SER A 6 0.17 3.25 -30.03
N ALA A 7 0.23 2.80 -28.79
CA ALA A 7 -0.76 3.07 -27.76
C ALA A 7 -1.20 4.56 -27.78
N PRO A 8 -2.51 4.86 -27.69
CA PRO A 8 -3.00 6.21 -27.93
C PRO A 8 -2.44 7.20 -26.91
N VAL A 9 -1.93 8.32 -27.40
CA VAL A 9 -1.62 9.53 -26.63
C VAL A 9 -2.49 10.65 -27.18
N TRP A 10 -3.17 11.37 -26.28
CA TRP A 10 -4.00 12.50 -26.65
C TRP A 10 -4.00 13.56 -25.54
N GLY A 11 -4.56 14.72 -25.84
CA GLY A 11 -4.63 15.86 -24.92
C GLY A 11 -6.06 16.29 -24.66
N ILE A 12 -6.35 16.80 -23.47
CA ILE A 12 -7.53 17.62 -23.21
C ILE A 12 -7.10 19.08 -23.07
N ASP A 13 -7.58 19.94 -23.96
CA ASP A 13 -7.25 21.36 -23.98
C ASP A 13 -7.77 22.09 -22.73
N VAL A 14 -6.89 22.84 -22.08
CA VAL A 14 -7.19 23.67 -20.90
C VAL A 14 -6.92 25.15 -21.14
N SER A 15 -6.52 25.53 -22.36
CA SER A 15 -6.09 26.89 -22.73
C SER A 15 -7.20 27.94 -22.54
N GLN A 16 -8.45 27.60 -22.85
CA GLN A 16 -9.58 28.53 -22.74
C GLN A 16 -9.91 28.92 -21.30
N ALA A 17 -9.54 28.09 -20.31
CA ALA A 17 -9.86 28.30 -18.89
C ALA A 17 -8.69 28.90 -18.08
N ALA A 18 -7.47 28.92 -18.63
CA ALA A 18 -6.28 29.41 -17.93
C ALA A 18 -5.21 29.92 -18.91
N PRO A 19 -5.22 31.21 -19.31
CA PRO A 19 -4.23 31.76 -20.25
C PRO A 19 -2.83 31.97 -19.63
N ALA A 20 -2.65 31.68 -18.34
CA ALA A 20 -1.37 31.82 -17.65
C ALA A 20 -0.39 30.71 -18.07
N SER A 21 0.91 31.01 -18.16
CA SER A 21 1.97 30.00 -18.11
C SER A 21 2.13 29.47 -16.68
N ASN A 22 2.87 28.36 -16.50
CA ASN A 22 3.25 27.82 -15.19
C ASN A 22 2.02 27.47 -14.29
N ARG A 23 0.98 26.87 -14.88
CA ARG A 23 -0.37 26.79 -14.31
C ARG A 23 -0.47 25.90 -13.08
N TRP A 24 -0.17 24.61 -13.23
CA TRP A 24 -0.32 23.59 -12.19
C TRP A 24 0.97 22.78 -12.06
N TRP A 25 1.66 22.91 -10.92
CA TRP A 25 2.96 22.23 -10.67
C TRP A 25 2.80 20.87 -10.02
N SER A 26 1.83 20.76 -9.12
CA SER A 26 1.58 19.59 -8.28
C SER A 26 0.13 19.18 -8.43
N GLY A 27 -0.16 17.90 -8.20
CA GLY A 27 -1.52 17.42 -8.16
C GLY A 27 -1.73 16.29 -7.18
N LEU A 28 -2.99 15.84 -7.13
CA LEU A 28 -3.40 14.68 -6.37
C LEU A 28 -4.33 13.85 -7.25
N ALA A 29 -4.04 12.55 -7.37
CA ALA A 29 -4.98 11.57 -7.90
C ALA A 29 -5.82 11.02 -6.75
N LEU A 30 -7.14 11.12 -6.83
CA LEU A 30 -8.06 10.62 -5.81
C LEU A 30 -9.44 10.36 -6.43
N GLY A 31 -10.04 9.19 -6.17
CA GLY A 31 -11.42 8.92 -6.57
C GLY A 31 -11.67 8.94 -8.07
N GLY A 32 -10.71 8.47 -8.88
CA GLY A 32 -10.80 8.56 -10.34
C GLY A 32 -10.64 9.98 -10.90
N LYS A 33 -10.27 10.95 -10.05
CA LYS A 33 -10.09 12.36 -10.43
C LYS A 33 -8.64 12.80 -10.22
N LEU A 34 -8.21 13.73 -11.05
CA LEU A 34 -6.94 14.45 -10.93
C LEU A 34 -7.22 15.88 -10.51
N TYR A 35 -6.66 16.28 -9.37
CA TYR A 35 -6.73 17.64 -8.86
C TYR A 35 -5.42 18.35 -9.16
N GLY A 36 -5.44 19.37 -10.02
CA GLY A 36 -4.28 20.21 -10.33
C GLY A 36 -4.21 21.42 -9.41
N LEU A 37 -3.19 21.48 -8.55
CA LEU A 37 -3.00 22.54 -7.57
C LEU A 37 -2.56 23.85 -8.25
N PRO A 38 -3.28 24.97 -8.06
CA PRO A 38 -2.99 26.21 -8.76
C PRO A 38 -1.66 26.82 -8.31
N CYS A 39 -0.66 26.81 -9.18
CA CYS A 39 0.58 27.53 -8.91
C CYS A 39 0.46 28.98 -9.38
N ASN A 40 0.29 29.17 -10.69
CA ASN A 40 0.06 30.48 -11.30
C ASN A 40 -1.32 30.58 -11.95
N SER A 41 -2.05 29.45 -12.02
CA SER A 41 -3.47 29.45 -12.40
C SER A 41 -4.32 30.09 -11.31
N GLU A 42 -5.39 30.78 -11.72
CA GLU A 42 -6.41 31.28 -10.80
C GLU A 42 -7.38 30.20 -10.32
N HIS A 43 -7.32 29.02 -10.92
CA HIS A 43 -8.25 27.92 -10.67
C HIS A 43 -7.55 26.65 -10.21
N LEU A 44 -8.10 25.99 -9.20
CA LEU A 44 -7.86 24.56 -8.98
C LEU A 44 -8.51 23.80 -10.16
N LEU A 45 -7.72 22.97 -10.82
CA LEU A 45 -8.17 22.09 -11.89
C LEU A 45 -8.69 20.78 -11.30
N ILE A 46 -9.80 20.29 -11.81
CA ILE A 46 -10.33 18.96 -11.52
C ILE A 46 -10.59 18.29 -12.86
N PHE A 47 -9.90 17.19 -13.12
CA PHE A 47 -10.15 16.31 -14.25
C PHE A 47 -10.77 15.01 -13.75
N ASP A 48 -11.92 14.62 -14.30
CA ASP A 48 -12.61 13.37 -13.99
C ASP A 48 -12.38 12.35 -15.10
N SER A 49 -11.64 11.28 -14.78
CA SER A 49 -11.25 10.27 -15.77
C SER A 49 -12.40 9.37 -16.25
N SER A 50 -13.54 9.42 -15.57
CA SER A 50 -14.74 8.64 -15.88
C SER A 50 -15.75 9.41 -16.75
N SER A 51 -15.68 10.75 -16.75
CA SER A 51 -16.59 11.60 -17.51
C SER A 51 -16.09 11.79 -18.94
N THR A 52 -16.94 11.47 -19.91
CA THR A 52 -16.62 11.65 -21.34
C THR A 52 -17.19 12.93 -21.94
N SER A 53 -18.23 13.52 -21.32
CA SER A 53 -18.91 14.73 -21.82
C SER A 53 -18.33 16.02 -21.22
N GLU A 54 -18.14 16.06 -19.91
CA GLU A 54 -17.60 17.21 -19.18
C GLU A 54 -16.50 16.74 -18.21
N PRO A 55 -15.30 16.42 -18.74
CA PRO A 55 -14.21 15.88 -17.93
C PRO A 55 -13.54 16.93 -17.04
N LEU A 56 -13.74 18.22 -17.30
CA LEU A 56 -13.02 19.30 -16.64
C LEU A 56 -13.93 20.17 -15.78
N ARG A 57 -13.45 20.49 -14.57
CA ARG A 57 -14.03 21.50 -13.69
C ARG A 57 -12.94 22.41 -13.13
N PHE A 58 -13.23 23.71 -13.07
CA PHE A 58 -12.35 24.74 -12.54
C PHE A 58 -12.97 25.38 -11.30
N VAL A 59 -12.20 25.49 -10.23
CA VAL A 59 -12.65 26.12 -8.98
C VAL A 59 -11.82 27.39 -8.73
N ASP A 60 -12.49 28.54 -8.71
CA ASP A 60 -11.83 29.84 -8.52
C ASP A 60 -11.21 29.97 -7.12
N THR A 61 -9.93 30.32 -7.08
CA THR A 61 -9.13 30.47 -5.86
C THR A 61 -8.69 31.91 -5.59
N ARG A 62 -9.08 32.88 -6.42
CA ARG A 62 -8.65 34.29 -6.31
C ARG A 62 -9.01 34.95 -4.99
N ARG A 63 -10.11 34.51 -4.37
CA ARG A 63 -10.51 34.99 -3.03
C ARG A 63 -9.56 34.55 -1.92
N ILE A 64 -8.74 33.54 -2.16
CA ILE A 64 -7.80 32.97 -1.19
C ILE A 64 -6.40 33.53 -1.43
N ALA A 65 -5.91 33.45 -2.68
CA ALA A 65 -4.66 34.06 -3.09
C ALA A 65 -4.65 34.34 -4.61
N THR A 66 -3.98 35.41 -4.99
CA THR A 66 -3.72 35.82 -6.38
C THR A 66 -2.23 35.87 -6.66
N GLY A 67 -1.85 35.97 -7.94
CA GLY A 67 -0.46 36.08 -8.35
C GLY A 67 0.21 34.73 -8.59
N GLN A 68 1.54 34.74 -8.66
CA GLN A 68 2.36 33.60 -9.08
C GLN A 68 2.90 32.82 -7.89
N GLY A 69 3.13 31.52 -8.06
CA GLY A 69 3.79 30.64 -7.09
C GLY A 69 2.96 30.38 -5.84
N LYS A 70 1.63 30.31 -5.95
CA LYS A 70 0.73 30.31 -4.80
C LYS A 70 0.92 29.09 -3.90
N TRP A 71 0.71 27.90 -4.44
CA TRP A 71 0.81 26.62 -3.73
C TRP A 71 1.70 25.64 -4.49
N ARG A 72 2.38 24.73 -3.76
CA ARG A 72 3.45 23.90 -4.35
C ARG A 72 3.36 22.40 -4.15
N SER A 73 2.65 21.97 -3.11
CA SER A 73 2.42 20.56 -2.82
C SER A 73 1.02 20.39 -2.25
N THR A 74 0.42 19.23 -2.48
CA THR A 74 -0.95 18.95 -2.09
C THR A 74 -1.08 17.60 -1.40
N VAL A 75 -1.96 17.53 -0.42
CA VAL A 75 -2.36 16.30 0.30
C VAL A 75 -3.87 16.30 0.48
N ALA A 76 -4.46 15.14 0.78
CA ALA A 76 -5.86 15.04 1.16
C ALA A 76 -6.03 14.39 2.53
N ILE A 77 -6.91 14.98 3.34
CA ILE A 77 -7.32 14.43 4.63
C ILE A 77 -8.74 14.85 5.02
N GLY A 78 -9.51 13.96 5.66
CA GLY A 78 -10.85 14.29 6.17
C GLY A 78 -11.80 14.88 5.11
N GLY A 79 -11.86 14.29 3.92
CA GLY A 79 -12.75 14.75 2.85
C GLY A 79 -12.37 16.10 2.21
N SER A 80 -11.15 16.58 2.42
CA SER A 80 -10.66 17.82 1.80
C SER A 80 -9.25 17.68 1.25
N LEU A 81 -8.94 18.47 0.24
CA LEU A 81 -7.61 18.69 -0.32
C LEU A 81 -6.98 19.92 0.34
N TYR A 82 -5.68 19.86 0.59
CA TYR A 82 -4.91 20.93 1.21
C TYR A 82 -3.68 21.27 0.36
N GLY A 83 -3.63 22.50 -0.14
CA GLY A 83 -2.49 23.05 -0.87
C GLY A 83 -1.53 23.79 0.06
N ILE A 84 -0.32 23.28 0.22
CA ILE A 84 0.71 23.92 1.04
C ILE A 84 1.19 25.22 0.37
N PRO A 85 1.20 26.35 1.11
CA PRO A 85 1.56 27.65 0.55
C PRO A 85 3.05 27.77 0.26
N ASP A 86 3.36 28.30 -0.93
CA ASP A 86 4.70 28.76 -1.30
C ASP A 86 4.78 30.27 -1.14
N ARG A 87 4.22 31.04 -2.08
CA ARG A 87 4.07 32.50 -1.99
C ARG A 87 2.73 32.92 -1.42
N ALA A 88 1.71 32.06 -1.53
CA ALA A 88 0.40 32.36 -0.96
C ALA A 88 0.52 32.57 0.56
N GLU A 89 -0.25 33.52 1.07
CA GLU A 89 -0.28 33.78 2.51
C GLU A 89 -1.28 32.88 3.26
N ALA A 90 -2.00 32.03 2.54
CA ALA A 90 -2.91 31.05 3.10
C ALA A 90 -2.66 29.65 2.51
N LEU A 91 -2.82 28.63 3.33
CA LEU A 91 -3.01 27.25 2.87
C LEU A 91 -4.34 27.18 2.12
N LEU A 92 -4.38 26.49 0.98
CA LEU A 92 -5.63 26.24 0.24
C LEU A 92 -6.35 25.05 0.85
N VAL A 93 -7.64 25.17 1.15
CA VAL A 93 -8.52 24.05 1.53
C VAL A 93 -9.60 23.91 0.46
N TYR A 94 -9.75 22.72 -0.11
CA TYR A 94 -10.86 22.40 -1.01
C TYR A 94 -11.65 21.22 -0.45
N ASN A 95 -12.90 21.45 -0.08
CA ASN A 95 -13.77 20.39 0.43
C ASN A 95 -14.40 19.63 -0.74
N PHE A 96 -14.21 18.30 -0.78
CA PHE A 96 -14.69 17.48 -1.89
C PHE A 96 -16.23 17.44 -1.95
N ASN A 97 -16.90 17.39 -0.80
CA ASN A 97 -18.36 17.23 -0.71
C ASN A 97 -19.08 18.51 -1.12
N SER A 98 -18.70 19.65 -0.56
CA SER A 98 -19.33 20.93 -0.86
C SER A 98 -18.81 21.56 -2.16
N GLY A 99 -17.67 21.07 -2.67
CA GLY A 99 -16.98 21.64 -3.83
C GLY A 99 -16.52 23.09 -3.65
N LYS A 100 -16.27 23.52 -2.40
CA LYS A 100 -15.90 24.91 -2.06
C LYS A 100 -14.43 24.99 -1.68
N ALA A 101 -13.77 26.07 -2.13
CA ALA A 101 -12.42 26.42 -1.73
C ALA A 101 -12.43 27.49 -0.63
N SER A 102 -11.53 27.36 0.35
CA SER A 102 -11.30 28.31 1.43
C SER A 102 -9.80 28.37 1.78
N GLY A 103 -9.41 29.27 2.70
CA GLY A 103 -8.01 29.48 3.05
C GLY A 103 -7.77 29.54 4.55
N VAL A 104 -6.63 29.02 4.99
CA VAL A 104 -6.14 29.14 6.38
C VAL A 104 -4.91 30.05 6.40
N ASP A 105 -4.99 31.18 7.10
CA ASP A 105 -3.92 32.19 7.14
C ASP A 105 -2.63 31.66 7.80
N THR A 106 -1.52 31.72 7.05
CA THR A 106 -0.20 31.24 7.49
C THR A 106 0.80 32.35 7.80
N ARG A 107 0.41 33.63 7.70
CA ARG A 107 1.33 34.80 7.86
C ARG A 107 2.01 34.87 9.22
N LYS A 108 1.41 34.26 10.24
CA LYS A 108 1.99 34.17 11.59
C LYS A 108 3.18 33.20 11.67
N LEU A 109 3.28 32.26 10.73
CA LEU A 109 4.32 31.23 10.71
C LEU A 109 5.51 31.67 9.85
N SER A 110 5.24 32.14 8.62
CA SER A 110 6.27 32.63 7.69
C SER A 110 5.64 33.50 6.61
N ARG A 111 6.43 34.41 6.03
CA ARG A 111 6.07 35.27 4.89
C ARG A 111 7.11 35.17 3.78
N GLY A 112 6.77 35.67 2.60
CA GLY A 112 7.66 35.66 1.43
C GLY A 112 7.58 34.37 0.62
N PRO A 113 8.46 34.20 -0.38
CA PRO A 113 8.41 33.08 -1.32
C PRO A 113 9.07 31.80 -0.77
N LEU A 114 8.77 30.68 -1.43
CA LEU A 114 9.38 29.36 -1.26
C LEU A 114 9.34 28.85 0.19
N LYS A 115 8.30 29.22 0.95
CA LYS A 115 8.17 28.93 2.38
C LYS A 115 8.23 27.43 2.65
N TRP A 116 7.29 26.70 2.05
CA TRP A 116 7.15 25.26 2.17
C TRP A 116 7.00 24.66 0.77
N GLN A 117 7.69 23.55 0.49
CA GLN A 117 7.72 22.95 -0.86
C GLN A 117 7.15 21.53 -0.91
N SER A 118 6.94 20.90 0.25
CA SER A 118 6.37 19.56 0.36
C SER A 118 5.35 19.49 1.49
N ALA A 119 4.31 18.70 1.26
CA ALA A 119 3.23 18.42 2.19
C ALA A 119 3.28 16.94 2.61
N VAL A 120 3.22 16.66 3.91
CA VAL A 120 3.20 15.30 4.45
C VAL A 120 2.00 15.15 5.40
N VAL A 121 1.32 14.01 5.35
CA VAL A 121 0.25 13.68 6.30
C VAL A 121 0.75 12.66 7.32
N LEU A 122 0.45 12.89 8.59
CA LEU A 122 0.71 11.93 9.67
C LEU A 122 -0.25 12.17 10.84
N ALA A 123 -0.85 11.10 11.35
CA ALA A 123 -1.70 11.11 12.54
C ALA A 123 -2.79 12.20 12.50
N GLY A 124 -3.50 12.30 11.37
CA GLY A 124 -4.60 13.25 11.25
C GLY A 124 -4.20 14.68 10.89
N LYS A 125 -2.89 14.99 10.77
CA LYS A 125 -2.36 16.35 10.61
C LYS A 125 -1.55 16.50 9.33
N ILE A 126 -1.42 17.75 8.90
CA ILE A 126 -0.70 18.17 7.70
C ILE A 126 0.57 18.90 8.11
N TYR A 127 1.68 18.52 7.50
CA TYR A 127 3.00 19.07 7.77
C TYR A 127 3.56 19.71 6.49
N GLY A 128 3.89 21.00 6.56
CA GLY A 128 4.57 21.71 5.47
C GLY A 128 6.07 21.75 5.73
N ILE A 129 6.86 21.10 4.87
CA ILE A 129 8.32 20.98 5.02
C ILE A 129 8.99 22.33 4.76
N PRO A 130 9.77 22.88 5.71
CA PRO A 130 10.30 24.24 5.62
C PRO A 130 11.46 24.32 4.63
N HIS A 131 11.21 24.94 3.48
CA HIS A 131 12.23 25.12 2.46
C HIS A 131 13.00 26.43 2.68
N HIS A 132 12.32 27.58 2.62
CA HIS A 132 12.86 28.89 3.03
C HIS A 132 12.33 29.33 4.40
N ALA A 133 11.17 28.82 4.81
CA ALA A 133 10.61 29.13 6.12
C ALA A 133 11.55 28.69 7.27
N SER A 134 11.51 29.42 8.38
CA SER A 134 12.21 29.04 9.63
C SER A 134 11.44 28.02 10.47
N LYS A 135 10.20 27.70 10.08
CA LYS A 135 9.31 26.83 10.85
C LYS A 135 8.69 25.74 10.00
N LEU A 136 8.69 24.51 10.52
CA LEU A 136 7.82 23.44 10.03
C LEU A 136 6.37 23.85 10.28
N LEU A 137 5.53 23.85 9.24
CA LEU A 137 4.09 24.11 9.37
C LEU A 137 3.42 22.84 9.89
N VAL A 138 2.56 22.96 10.88
CA VAL A 138 1.69 21.89 11.37
C VAL A 138 0.25 22.40 11.38
N TYR A 139 -0.62 21.74 10.64
CA TYR A 139 -2.04 22.08 10.59
C TYR A 139 -2.88 20.87 10.99
N ASP A 140 -3.74 21.07 11.99
CA ASP A 140 -4.74 20.11 12.43
C ASP A 140 -6.10 20.52 11.87
N PRO A 141 -6.59 19.84 10.81
CA PRO A 141 -7.84 20.20 10.17
C PRO A 141 -9.07 19.84 11.03
N ARG A 142 -8.95 18.93 12.00
CA ARG A 142 -10.08 18.56 12.88
C ARG A 142 -10.32 19.65 13.92
N MET A 143 -9.25 20.21 14.45
CA MET A 143 -9.31 21.26 15.48
C MET A 143 -9.25 22.68 14.90
N ASP A 144 -8.99 22.81 13.60
CA ASP A 144 -8.67 24.08 12.91
C ASP A 144 -7.52 24.83 13.61
N VAL A 145 -6.45 24.10 13.96
CA VAL A 145 -5.30 24.62 14.68
C VAL A 145 -4.07 24.64 13.79
N LEU A 146 -3.49 25.83 13.61
CA LEU A 146 -2.24 26.05 12.87
C LEU A 146 -1.09 26.39 13.83
N LEU A 147 0.00 25.62 13.75
CA LEU A 147 1.21 25.77 14.55
C LEU A 147 2.46 25.82 13.66
N GLY A 148 3.50 26.49 14.14
CA GLY A 148 4.82 26.49 13.53
C GLY A 148 5.86 26.00 14.53
N VAL A 149 6.60 24.95 14.17
CA VAL A 149 7.69 24.41 15.00
C VAL A 149 9.00 24.96 14.48
N ASP A 150 9.78 25.62 15.33
CA ASP A 150 11.06 26.22 14.92
C ASP A 150 12.05 25.14 14.46
N THR A 151 12.77 25.42 13.36
CA THR A 151 13.79 24.53 12.80
C THR A 151 15.15 25.22 12.67
N THR A 152 15.31 26.45 13.19
CA THR A 152 16.52 27.24 12.99
C THR A 152 17.73 26.68 13.73
N HIS A 153 17.51 25.95 14.82
CA HIS A 153 18.55 25.19 15.52
C HIS A 153 19.01 23.94 14.76
N VAL A 154 18.22 23.46 13.79
CA VAL A 154 18.61 22.34 12.90
C VAL A 154 19.37 22.89 11.68
N ALA A 155 18.80 23.87 10.99
CA ALA A 155 19.47 24.54 9.88
C ALA A 155 18.90 25.95 9.64
N THR A 156 19.78 26.87 9.24
CA THR A 156 19.43 28.23 8.80
C THR A 156 19.63 28.40 7.29
N GLY A 157 19.14 29.51 6.74
CA GLY A 157 19.26 29.82 5.31
C GLY A 157 18.14 29.25 4.45
N ASN A 158 18.38 29.27 3.13
CA ASN A 158 17.40 28.98 2.09
C ASN A 158 17.59 27.58 1.49
N SER A 159 16.49 27.04 0.99
CA SER A 159 16.40 25.75 0.30
C SER A 159 16.88 24.57 1.15
N LYS A 160 16.57 24.60 2.46
CA LYS A 160 17.07 23.61 3.43
C LYS A 160 16.60 22.19 3.11
N TRP A 161 15.28 22.02 3.03
CA TRP A 161 14.63 20.74 2.74
C TRP A 161 13.58 20.92 1.66
N LEU A 162 13.63 20.10 0.60
CA LEU A 162 12.71 20.22 -0.54
C LEU A 162 11.55 19.22 -0.45
N ALA A 163 11.88 17.93 -0.33
CA ALA A 163 10.92 16.85 -0.15
C ALA A 163 10.77 16.49 1.33
N GLY A 164 9.62 15.91 1.68
CA GLY A 164 9.45 15.22 2.95
C GLY A 164 8.62 13.97 2.82
N LEU A 165 8.71 13.14 3.85
CA LEU A 165 8.00 11.87 3.98
C LEU A 165 7.67 11.62 5.46
N SER A 166 6.70 10.74 5.70
CA SER A 166 6.45 10.19 7.02
C SER A 166 7.09 8.80 7.13
N LEU A 167 7.82 8.56 8.23
CA LEU A 167 8.53 7.30 8.45
C LEU A 167 8.69 7.05 9.95
N GLY A 168 8.35 5.85 10.42
CA GLY A 168 8.47 5.47 11.85
C GLY A 168 7.72 6.41 12.80
N GLY A 169 6.54 6.89 12.40
CA GLY A 169 5.77 7.85 13.19
C GLY A 169 6.37 9.26 13.28
N LYS A 170 7.37 9.58 12.44
CA LYS A 170 8.04 10.89 12.39
C LYS A 170 7.88 11.53 11.01
N ILE A 171 8.12 12.84 10.95
CA ILE A 171 8.21 13.60 9.70
C ILE A 171 9.68 13.84 9.38
N LEU A 172 10.07 13.52 8.15
CA LEU A 172 11.43 13.73 7.67
C LEU A 172 11.47 14.81 6.58
N GLY A 173 12.47 15.68 6.62
CA GLY A 173 12.80 16.62 5.54
C GLY A 173 14.10 16.20 4.85
N VAL A 174 14.03 15.96 3.55
CA VAL A 174 15.17 15.52 2.72
C VAL A 174 16.15 16.68 2.53
N PRO A 175 17.44 16.52 2.88
CA PRO A 175 18.42 17.61 2.87
C PRO A 175 18.78 18.03 1.45
N CYS A 176 18.27 19.20 1.05
CA CYS A 176 18.56 19.81 -0.24
C CYS A 176 19.86 20.63 -0.15
N ASN A 177 19.81 21.81 0.48
CA ASN A 177 20.99 22.58 0.86
C ASN A 177 21.35 22.45 2.34
N SER A 178 20.48 21.84 3.16
CA SER A 178 20.78 21.57 4.56
C SER A 178 21.88 20.52 4.71
N ASP A 179 22.75 20.67 5.72
CA ASP A 179 23.74 19.66 6.12
C ASP A 179 23.18 18.62 7.10
N ALA A 180 21.86 18.61 7.29
CA ALA A 180 21.17 17.61 8.10
C ALA A 180 19.80 17.25 7.53
N ILE A 181 19.38 15.99 7.68
CA ILE A 181 17.97 15.58 7.58
C ILE A 181 17.21 16.26 8.71
N LEU A 182 16.06 16.87 8.41
CA LEU A 182 15.13 17.32 9.46
C LEU A 182 14.33 16.12 9.97
N VAL A 183 14.29 15.90 11.27
CA VAL A 183 13.44 14.89 11.91
C VAL A 183 12.51 15.59 12.89
N TYR A 184 11.22 15.57 12.64
CA TYR A 184 10.21 16.04 13.59
C TYR A 184 9.47 14.85 14.19
N ASP A 185 9.42 14.83 15.52
CA ASP A 185 8.71 13.84 16.30
C ASP A 185 7.40 14.44 16.83
N PRO A 186 6.23 13.98 16.36
CA PRO A 186 4.94 14.48 16.83
C PRO A 186 4.65 14.23 18.32
N LEU A 187 5.25 13.19 18.92
CA LEU A 187 5.05 12.85 20.33
C LEU A 187 5.73 13.87 21.24
N THR A 188 6.97 14.23 20.92
CA THR A 188 7.74 15.23 21.67
C THR A 188 7.51 16.67 21.17
N LYS A 189 6.88 16.81 20.00
CA LYS A 189 6.65 18.08 19.29
C LYS A 189 7.95 18.85 19.03
N SER A 190 9.05 18.13 18.79
CA SER A 190 10.39 18.72 18.63
C SER A 190 11.05 18.32 17.32
N CYS A 191 11.93 19.18 16.84
CA CYS A 191 12.75 18.97 15.65
C CYS A 191 14.19 18.63 16.06
N THR A 192 14.78 17.66 15.39
CA THR A 192 16.20 17.30 15.49
C THR A 192 16.84 17.23 14.10
N GLY A 193 18.16 17.28 14.04
CA GLY A 193 18.94 17.18 12.80
C GLY A 193 19.82 15.95 12.80
N VAL A 194 19.82 15.19 11.69
CA VAL A 194 20.77 14.10 11.47
C VAL A 194 21.81 14.55 10.45
N PRO A 195 23.08 14.79 10.84
CA PRO A 195 24.10 15.36 9.95
C PRO A 195 24.43 14.49 8.75
N THR A 196 24.57 15.09 7.56
CA THR A 196 24.83 14.39 6.29
C THR A 196 26.12 14.81 5.58
N HIS A 197 26.90 15.74 6.17
CA HIS A 197 28.13 16.28 5.58
C HIS A 197 29.21 15.22 5.28
N ALA A 198 29.17 14.06 5.95
CA ALA A 198 30.06 12.93 5.67
C ALA A 198 29.76 12.25 4.32
N PHE A 199 28.57 12.44 3.75
CA PHE A 199 28.13 11.82 2.49
C PHE A 199 28.08 12.81 1.33
N ALA A 200 27.69 14.06 1.59
CA ALA A 200 27.81 15.15 0.62
C ALA A 200 27.70 16.52 1.29
N THR A 201 28.39 17.50 0.71
CA THR A 201 28.35 18.92 1.07
C THR A 201 27.89 19.76 -0.13
N GLY A 202 27.44 20.99 0.12
CA GLY A 202 27.02 21.91 -0.93
C GLY A 202 25.52 21.82 -1.27
N PRO A 203 25.08 22.51 -2.34
CA PRO A 203 23.67 22.67 -2.64
C PRO A 203 23.07 21.53 -3.47
N LEU A 204 21.74 21.41 -3.44
CA LEU A 204 20.93 20.52 -4.27
C LEU A 204 21.35 19.04 -4.19
N LYS A 205 21.79 18.59 -3.01
CA LYS A 205 22.35 17.25 -2.81
C LYS A 205 21.35 16.16 -3.16
N TRP A 206 20.20 16.21 -2.48
CA TRP A 206 19.08 15.29 -2.68
C TRP A 206 17.77 16.09 -2.74
N LEU A 207 16.99 15.87 -3.81
CA LEU A 207 15.76 16.63 -4.07
C LEU A 207 14.49 15.79 -3.84
N CYS A 208 14.61 14.47 -3.89
CA CYS A 208 13.54 13.52 -3.65
C CYS A 208 14.04 12.35 -2.79
N ALA A 209 13.10 11.62 -2.21
CA ALA A 209 13.39 10.37 -1.51
C ALA A 209 12.22 9.41 -1.62
N ALA A 210 12.54 8.13 -1.50
CA ALA A 210 11.61 7.03 -1.40
C ALA A 210 11.63 6.47 0.03
N ALA A 211 10.47 6.09 0.56
CA ALA A 211 10.36 5.30 1.79
C ALA A 211 10.12 3.84 1.41
N VAL A 212 10.98 2.94 1.86
CA VAL A 212 10.86 1.50 1.62
C VAL A 212 11.20 0.77 2.90
N ALA A 213 10.30 -0.08 3.39
CA ALA A 213 10.52 -0.92 4.58
C ALA A 213 11.04 -0.14 5.81
N GLY A 214 10.45 1.02 6.09
CA GLY A 214 10.88 1.86 7.23
C GLY A 214 12.19 2.62 7.03
N ILE A 215 12.81 2.53 5.85
CA ILE A 215 14.07 3.18 5.50
C ILE A 215 13.84 4.26 4.43
N MET A 216 14.52 5.40 4.58
CA MET A 216 14.54 6.46 3.58
C MET A 216 15.71 6.26 2.62
N TYR A 217 15.45 6.39 1.32
CA TYR A 217 16.45 6.37 0.25
C TYR A 217 16.33 7.66 -0.57
N ALA A 218 17.24 8.62 -0.35
CA ALA A 218 17.26 9.87 -1.10
C ALA A 218 18.13 9.74 -2.35
N VAL A 219 17.51 9.89 -3.52
CA VAL A 219 18.18 9.76 -4.82
C VAL A 219 19.05 11.00 -5.09
N PRO A 220 20.32 10.83 -5.51
CA PRO A 220 21.25 11.94 -5.66
C PRO A 220 20.91 12.84 -6.84
N CYS A 221 20.86 14.15 -6.61
CA CYS A 221 20.82 15.14 -7.68
C CYS A 221 22.21 15.70 -7.95
N HIS A 222 22.80 16.39 -6.97
CA HIS A 222 24.21 16.84 -7.01
C HIS A 222 25.14 15.97 -6.18
N ALA A 223 24.62 15.19 -5.23
CA ALA A 223 25.41 14.25 -4.46
C ALA A 223 25.92 13.09 -5.33
N GLU A 224 26.91 12.35 -4.84
CA GLU A 224 27.48 11.19 -5.52
C GLU A 224 26.90 9.85 -5.05
N CYS A 225 26.06 9.87 -4.02
CA CYS A 225 25.48 8.66 -3.44
C CYS A 225 23.98 8.76 -3.17
N ILE A 226 23.29 7.62 -3.17
CA ILE A 226 21.98 7.50 -2.51
C ILE A 226 22.23 7.62 -1.01
N LEU A 227 21.54 8.57 -0.38
CA LEU A 227 21.56 8.69 1.08
C LEU A 227 20.52 7.75 1.67
N VAL A 228 20.96 6.79 2.46
CA VAL A 228 20.10 5.84 3.15
C VAL A 228 20.03 6.21 4.62
N PHE A 229 18.82 6.32 5.16
CA PHE A 229 18.57 6.66 6.56
C PHE A 229 17.57 5.71 7.19
N ASP A 230 17.98 5.11 8.30
CA ASP A 230 17.13 4.34 9.19
C ASP A 230 16.73 5.22 10.40
N PRO A 231 15.47 5.66 10.50
CA PRO A 231 15.01 6.46 11.63
C PRO A 231 14.86 5.67 12.93
N ALA A 232 14.76 4.33 12.89
CA ALA A 232 14.64 3.50 14.08
C ALA A 232 15.98 3.39 14.83
N THR A 233 17.08 3.30 14.09
CA THR A 233 18.43 3.24 14.66
C THR A 233 19.19 4.57 14.58
N ASN A 234 18.61 5.56 13.91
CA ASN A 234 19.23 6.86 13.59
C ASN A 234 20.57 6.71 12.84
N ARG A 235 20.67 5.71 11.96
CA ARG A 235 21.90 5.41 11.19
C ARG A 235 21.81 5.88 9.75
N LEU A 236 22.94 6.35 9.24
CA LEU A 236 23.12 6.76 7.84
C LEU A 236 24.15 5.89 7.13
N ARG A 237 23.94 5.67 5.84
CA ARG A 237 24.95 5.19 4.90
C ARG A 237 24.78 5.84 3.54
N GLY A 238 25.85 5.86 2.75
CA GLY A 238 25.84 6.31 1.36
C GLY A 238 26.10 5.14 0.44
N ILE A 239 25.32 5.04 -0.63
CA ILE A 239 25.54 4.04 -1.69
C ILE A 239 26.03 4.78 -2.94
N ASP A 240 27.27 4.51 -3.34
CA ASP A 240 27.91 5.20 -4.46
C ASP A 240 27.16 4.98 -5.79
N THR A 241 26.98 6.06 -6.54
CA THR A 241 26.31 6.08 -7.85
C THR A 241 27.20 6.59 -8.98
N THR A 242 28.46 6.89 -8.70
CA THR A 242 29.40 7.49 -9.68
C THR A 242 29.65 6.59 -10.89
N ALA A 243 29.57 5.26 -10.73
CA ALA A 243 29.63 4.30 -11.82
C ALA A 243 28.46 4.43 -12.83
N VAL A 244 27.33 5.03 -12.42
CA VAL A 244 26.15 5.23 -13.27
C VAL A 244 26.15 6.62 -13.90
N ALA A 245 26.38 7.66 -13.09
CA ALA A 245 26.57 9.03 -13.56
C ALA A 245 27.25 9.93 -12.52
N THR A 246 28.06 10.86 -13.02
CA THR A 246 28.75 11.89 -12.24
C THR A 246 28.25 13.29 -12.61
N GLY A 247 28.58 14.29 -11.79
CA GLY A 247 28.22 15.69 -12.04
C GLY A 247 26.84 16.08 -11.49
N PRO A 248 26.47 17.37 -11.65
CA PRO A 248 25.25 17.93 -11.07
C PRO A 248 23.99 17.64 -11.92
N GLY A 249 22.82 17.73 -11.28
CA GLY A 249 21.51 17.67 -11.93
C GLY A 249 21.09 16.28 -12.40
N LYS A 250 21.61 15.21 -11.81
CA LYS A 250 21.46 13.85 -12.36
C LYS A 250 20.02 13.37 -12.38
N TRP A 251 19.46 13.18 -11.19
CA TRP A 251 18.13 12.63 -10.98
C TRP A 251 17.39 13.49 -9.95
N ILE A 252 16.16 13.89 -10.27
CA ILE A 252 15.38 14.83 -9.43
C ILE A 252 14.10 14.24 -8.88
N THR A 253 13.67 13.11 -9.45
CA THR A 253 12.47 12.35 -9.06
C THR A 253 12.83 10.88 -8.95
N THR A 254 12.08 10.16 -8.12
CA THR A 254 12.25 8.72 -7.94
C THR A 254 10.92 7.99 -8.12
N ALA A 255 11.00 6.75 -8.62
CA ALA A 255 9.90 5.80 -8.67
C ALA A 255 10.35 4.46 -8.10
N ILE A 256 9.45 3.76 -7.41
CA ILE A 256 9.69 2.38 -6.96
C ILE A 256 8.89 1.46 -7.86
N CYS A 257 9.54 0.46 -8.45
CA CYS A 257 8.85 -0.56 -9.23
C CYS A 257 9.63 -1.88 -9.16
N ALA A 258 8.95 -3.02 -9.10
CA ALA A 258 9.56 -4.35 -9.11
C ALA A 258 10.76 -4.52 -8.14
N GLY A 259 10.62 -4.03 -6.89
CA GLY A 259 11.67 -4.16 -5.87
C GLY A 259 12.92 -3.29 -6.10
N LYS A 260 12.86 -2.30 -7.00
CA LYS A 260 13.98 -1.42 -7.33
C LYS A 260 13.58 0.04 -7.20
N ILE A 261 14.54 0.88 -6.84
CA ILE A 261 14.44 2.33 -6.87
C ILE A 261 15.02 2.83 -8.19
N TYR A 262 14.22 3.61 -8.91
CA TYR A 262 14.61 4.24 -10.15
C TYR A 262 14.80 5.74 -9.93
N GLY A 263 15.97 6.26 -10.27
CA GLY A 263 16.21 7.70 -10.37
C GLY A 263 15.86 8.19 -11.76
N ILE A 264 14.86 9.06 -11.86
CA ILE A 264 14.36 9.60 -13.12
C ILE A 264 15.32 10.69 -13.60
N PRO A 265 15.89 10.58 -14.82
CA PRO A 265 16.97 11.45 -15.27
C PRO A 265 16.47 12.85 -15.61
N ASP A 266 17.20 13.85 -15.14
CA ASP A 266 16.99 15.25 -15.50
C ASP A 266 18.08 15.75 -16.47
N HIS A 267 19.34 15.73 -16.03
CA HIS A 267 20.51 15.96 -16.89
C HIS A 267 21.28 14.67 -17.20
N ALA A 268 21.11 13.61 -16.39
CA ALA A 268 21.82 12.35 -16.59
C ALA A 268 21.46 11.69 -17.93
N LYS A 269 22.42 11.00 -18.55
CA LYS A 269 22.21 10.16 -19.75
C LYS A 269 21.79 8.72 -19.43
N THR A 270 21.48 8.47 -18.16
CA THR A 270 21.22 7.14 -17.62
C THR A 270 20.13 7.25 -16.55
N VAL A 271 19.15 6.35 -16.56
CA VAL A 271 18.25 6.13 -15.43
C VAL A 271 19.03 5.40 -14.35
N LEU A 272 19.03 5.89 -13.11
CA LEU A 272 19.63 5.16 -11.99
C LEU A 272 18.72 3.98 -11.63
N VAL A 273 19.30 2.80 -11.43
CA VAL A 273 18.58 1.63 -10.92
C VAL A 273 19.32 1.13 -9.67
N PHE A 274 18.63 1.14 -8.54
CA PHE A 274 19.12 0.57 -7.30
C PHE A 274 18.23 -0.60 -6.89
N ASP A 275 18.83 -1.78 -6.80
CA ASP A 275 18.14 -3.00 -6.41
C ASP A 275 18.09 -3.11 -4.88
N LEU A 276 16.88 -3.11 -4.31
CA LEU A 276 16.71 -3.08 -2.87
C LEU A 276 17.11 -4.39 -2.18
N ALA A 277 17.20 -5.49 -2.93
CA ALA A 277 17.54 -6.81 -2.38
C ALA A 277 19.05 -7.05 -2.39
N THR A 278 19.70 -6.76 -3.50
CA THR A 278 21.13 -7.01 -3.70
C THR A 278 22.01 -5.81 -3.35
N GLU A 279 21.39 -4.64 -3.15
CA GLU A 279 22.05 -3.34 -3.06
C GLU A 279 22.87 -2.98 -4.31
N ALA A 280 22.65 -3.68 -5.41
CA ALA A 280 23.35 -3.42 -6.65
C ALA A 280 22.89 -2.10 -7.27
N VAL A 281 23.86 -1.28 -7.67
CA VAL A 281 23.65 -0.06 -8.44
C VAL A 281 23.96 -0.33 -9.90
N SER A 282 23.02 -0.01 -10.77
CA SER A 282 23.15 -0.13 -12.23
C SER A 282 22.45 1.02 -12.93
N GLY A 283 22.49 1.04 -14.27
CA GLY A 283 21.90 2.11 -15.06
C GLY A 283 21.32 1.64 -16.38
N ILE A 284 20.25 2.31 -16.81
CA ILE A 284 19.65 2.12 -18.14
C ILE A 284 20.02 3.33 -18.99
N GLY A 285 20.82 3.12 -20.04
CA GLY A 285 21.29 4.17 -20.92
C GLY A 285 20.16 4.76 -21.79
N ILE A 286 19.96 6.07 -21.71
CA ILE A 286 18.88 6.79 -22.40
C ILE A 286 19.39 7.96 -23.25
N GLY A 287 20.70 8.13 -23.41
CA GLY A 287 21.29 9.21 -24.20
C GLY A 287 20.81 9.24 -25.67
N HIS A 288 20.49 8.07 -26.24
CA HIS A 288 19.92 7.95 -27.59
C HIS A 288 18.45 8.40 -27.68
N LEU A 289 17.74 8.49 -26.54
CA LEU A 289 16.34 8.91 -26.47
C LEU A 289 16.22 10.43 -26.29
N SER A 290 17.12 11.04 -25.50
CA SER A 290 17.13 12.49 -25.31
C SER A 290 18.43 13.00 -24.66
N ASP A 291 19.00 14.03 -25.28
CA ASP A 291 20.19 14.75 -24.80
C ASP A 291 19.88 16.15 -24.23
N VAL A 292 18.61 16.58 -24.18
CA VAL A 292 18.26 17.87 -23.57
C VAL A 292 18.46 17.83 -22.05
N LYS A 293 18.52 19.02 -21.42
CA LYS A 293 18.52 19.17 -19.96
C LYS A 293 17.10 19.43 -19.47
N GLY A 294 16.78 19.06 -18.24
CA GLY A 294 15.41 19.26 -17.75
C GLY A 294 14.43 18.24 -18.31
N LYS A 295 14.85 16.98 -18.53
CA LYS A 295 14.13 16.05 -19.44
C LYS A 295 12.76 15.64 -18.93
N TRP A 296 12.72 14.98 -17.79
CA TRP A 296 11.49 14.48 -17.16
C TRP A 296 11.44 14.90 -15.70
N GLN A 297 10.33 15.47 -15.26
CA GLN A 297 10.18 16.06 -13.92
C GLN A 297 9.36 15.20 -12.95
N ALA A 298 8.43 14.39 -13.47
CA ALA A 298 7.60 13.52 -12.65
C ALA A 298 7.46 12.15 -13.32
N ALA A 299 7.14 11.13 -12.52
CA ALA A 299 6.89 9.78 -13.00
C ALA A 299 5.73 9.13 -12.25
N ALA A 300 5.04 8.23 -12.94
CA ALA A 300 4.02 7.36 -12.35
C ALA A 300 4.29 5.91 -12.75
N VAL A 301 3.87 4.99 -11.90
CA VAL A 301 3.94 3.55 -12.16
C VAL A 301 2.57 3.07 -12.59
N MET A 302 2.51 2.32 -13.68
CA MET A 302 1.26 1.80 -14.24
C MET A 302 1.56 0.51 -15.00
N GLY A 303 0.76 -0.54 -14.80
CA GLY A 303 0.95 -1.82 -15.51
C GLY A 303 2.35 -2.44 -15.34
N GLY A 304 2.99 -2.24 -14.17
CA GLY A 304 4.34 -2.75 -13.90
C GLY A 304 5.47 -1.98 -14.62
N LYS A 305 5.18 -0.89 -15.33
CA LYS A 305 6.17 -0.02 -15.98
C LYS A 305 6.19 1.37 -15.35
N ILE A 306 7.28 2.08 -15.55
CA ILE A 306 7.45 3.47 -15.08
C ILE A 306 7.31 4.40 -16.28
N TYR A 307 6.45 5.40 -16.15
CA TYR A 307 6.23 6.42 -17.16
C TYR A 307 6.65 7.78 -16.60
N ALA A 308 7.74 8.34 -17.12
CA ALA A 308 8.18 9.67 -16.76
C ALA A 308 7.68 10.70 -17.79
N ILE A 309 6.95 11.71 -17.31
CA ILE A 309 6.33 12.71 -18.17
C ILE A 309 7.35 13.75 -18.63
N PRO A 310 7.31 14.17 -19.91
CA PRO A 310 8.30 15.08 -20.45
C PRO A 310 8.12 16.50 -19.92
N TYR A 311 9.21 17.12 -19.49
CA TYR A 311 9.26 18.55 -19.21
C TYR A 311 9.87 19.29 -20.40
N ASN A 312 11.14 19.02 -20.72
CA ASN A 312 11.79 19.50 -21.95
C ASN A 312 12.01 18.38 -22.99
N ALA A 313 11.88 17.11 -22.60
CA ALA A 313 12.00 15.99 -23.55
C ALA A 313 10.83 15.98 -24.56
N GLN A 314 11.01 15.33 -25.71
CA GLN A 314 9.98 15.25 -26.76
C GLN A 314 8.91 14.18 -26.51
N GLY A 315 9.18 13.22 -25.62
CA GLY A 315 8.30 12.09 -25.37
C GLY A 315 8.29 11.61 -23.92
N ILE A 316 7.27 10.84 -23.57
CA ILE A 316 7.18 10.12 -22.29
C ILE A 316 8.26 9.05 -22.28
N LEU A 317 9.10 9.02 -21.26
CA LEU A 317 10.06 7.93 -21.06
C LEU A 317 9.33 6.75 -20.42
N VAL A 318 9.38 5.60 -21.07
CA VAL A 318 8.82 4.34 -20.57
C VAL A 318 9.98 3.44 -20.18
N ILE A 319 10.01 3.04 -18.91
CA ILE A 319 11.01 2.09 -18.39
C ILE A 319 10.28 0.80 -18.06
N ASP A 320 10.80 -0.30 -18.59
CA ASP A 320 10.31 -1.64 -18.33
C ASP A 320 11.27 -2.36 -17.35
N PRO A 321 10.85 -2.57 -16.10
CA PRO A 321 11.68 -3.24 -15.10
C PRO A 321 12.04 -4.69 -15.43
N VAL A 322 11.22 -5.38 -16.23
CA VAL A 322 11.40 -6.80 -16.57
C VAL A 322 12.52 -6.96 -17.59
N THR A 323 12.49 -6.15 -18.65
CA THR A 323 13.49 -6.20 -19.72
C THR A 323 14.70 -5.29 -19.45
N SER A 324 14.63 -4.44 -18.43
CA SER A 324 15.61 -3.37 -18.16
C SER A 324 15.84 -2.44 -19.36
N ALA A 325 14.80 -2.27 -20.19
CA ALA A 325 14.83 -1.42 -21.36
C ALA A 325 14.10 -0.09 -21.10
N ALA A 326 14.48 0.92 -21.89
CA ALA A 326 13.83 2.21 -21.91
C ALA A 326 13.45 2.58 -23.35
N THR A 327 12.25 3.11 -23.53
CA THR A 327 11.73 3.61 -24.81
C THR A 327 11.04 4.95 -24.61
N THR A 328 10.60 5.59 -25.70
CA THR A 328 9.83 6.83 -25.62
C THR A 328 8.54 6.74 -26.42
N ILE A 329 7.50 7.39 -25.90
CA ILE A 329 6.27 7.67 -26.64
C ILE A 329 6.30 9.15 -27.03
N ASP A 330 6.28 9.43 -28.33
CA ASP A 330 6.31 10.80 -28.84
C ASP A 330 5.03 11.57 -28.46
N VAL A 331 5.20 12.80 -27.97
CA VAL A 331 4.10 13.69 -27.60
C VAL A 331 4.21 15.07 -28.26
N THR A 332 5.08 15.21 -29.26
CA THR A 332 5.30 16.49 -29.96
C THR A 332 4.06 17.01 -30.67
N SER A 333 3.10 16.14 -31.02
CA SER A 333 1.79 16.51 -31.55
C SER A 333 0.90 17.23 -30.52
N LEU A 334 1.13 17.01 -29.22
CA LEU A 334 0.43 17.69 -28.14
C LEU A 334 1.13 18.99 -27.74
N ASP A 335 2.45 18.94 -27.58
CA ASP A 335 3.29 20.10 -27.27
C ASP A 335 4.78 19.83 -27.52
N SER A 336 5.42 20.71 -28.32
CA SER A 336 6.83 20.64 -28.68
C SER A 336 7.73 21.61 -27.91
N GLY A 337 7.15 22.43 -27.02
CA GLY A 337 7.84 23.41 -26.20
C GLY A 337 8.63 22.80 -25.04
N THR A 338 9.15 23.71 -24.21
CA THR A 338 9.82 23.41 -22.94
C THR A 338 8.87 23.66 -21.77
N GLY A 339 9.14 23.05 -20.62
CA GLY A 339 8.33 23.29 -19.42
C GLY A 339 6.92 22.69 -19.48
N LYS A 340 6.73 21.60 -20.21
CA LYS A 340 5.39 21.17 -20.63
C LYS A 340 4.50 20.69 -19.50
N TRP A 341 4.85 19.59 -18.85
CA TRP A 341 4.04 18.98 -17.78
C TRP A 341 4.85 18.84 -16.48
N GLY A 342 4.22 19.17 -15.35
CA GLY A 342 4.89 19.26 -14.04
C GLY A 342 4.61 18.10 -13.08
N PHE A 343 3.51 17.38 -13.27
CA PHE A 343 3.09 16.30 -12.36
C PHE A 343 2.46 15.13 -13.11
N ALA A 344 2.75 13.91 -12.67
CA ALA A 344 2.27 12.66 -13.28
C ALA A 344 1.44 11.85 -12.27
N ALA A 345 0.36 11.23 -12.75
CA ALA A 345 -0.36 10.21 -11.99
C ALA A 345 -1.00 9.16 -12.91
N ALA A 346 -1.18 7.96 -12.38
CA ALA A 346 -2.00 6.93 -13.01
C ALA A 346 -3.41 6.97 -12.42
N ILE A 347 -4.44 7.09 -13.26
CA ILE A 347 -5.85 7.25 -12.84
C ILE A 347 -6.75 6.53 -13.84
N GLY A 348 -7.55 5.58 -13.37
CA GLY A 348 -8.53 4.87 -14.20
C GLY A 348 -7.90 4.16 -15.41
N GLY A 349 -6.72 3.54 -15.20
CA GLY A 349 -5.95 2.88 -16.27
C GLY A 349 -5.19 3.82 -17.21
N LYS A 350 -5.24 5.14 -16.98
CA LYS A 350 -4.60 6.15 -17.83
C LYS A 350 -3.46 6.83 -17.09
N LEU A 351 -2.34 7.07 -17.77
CA LEU A 351 -1.34 8.03 -17.34
C LEU A 351 -1.85 9.45 -17.65
N CYS A 352 -1.78 10.33 -16.66
CA CYS A 352 -2.17 11.73 -16.77
C CYS A 352 -0.97 12.65 -16.45
N GLY A 353 -0.71 13.63 -17.30
CA GLY A 353 0.29 14.69 -17.09
C GLY A 353 -0.37 16.05 -16.88
N LEU A 354 -0.17 16.67 -15.72
CA LEU A 354 -0.70 18.01 -15.43
C LEU A 354 0.10 19.08 -16.18
N PRO A 355 -0.58 19.99 -16.90
CA PRO A 355 0.08 21.02 -17.69
C PRO A 355 0.71 22.09 -16.80
N TRP A 356 2.01 22.30 -17.00
CA TRP A 356 2.74 23.44 -16.46
C TRP A 356 2.66 24.60 -17.44
N ASP A 357 3.34 24.50 -18.59
CA ASP A 357 3.19 25.44 -19.72
C ASP A 357 2.34 24.86 -20.86
N ALA A 358 2.24 23.53 -20.97
CA ALA A 358 1.57 22.88 -22.09
C ALA A 358 0.07 23.12 -22.13
N SER A 359 -0.52 23.38 -23.30
CA SER A 359 -1.96 23.71 -23.42
C SER A 359 -2.91 22.56 -23.08
N ASN A 360 -2.40 21.32 -22.96
CA ASN A 360 -3.20 20.12 -22.78
C ASN A 360 -2.86 19.38 -21.48
N ILE A 361 -3.85 18.77 -20.84
CA ILE A 361 -3.60 17.62 -19.96
C ILE A 361 -3.14 16.47 -20.86
N LEU A 362 -1.96 15.92 -20.63
CA LEU A 362 -1.46 14.76 -21.37
C LEU A 362 -2.18 13.51 -20.86
N LEU A 363 -2.69 12.69 -21.77
CA LEU A 363 -3.30 11.40 -21.48
C LEU A 363 -2.66 10.31 -22.32
N HIS A 364 -2.41 9.17 -21.68
CA HIS A 364 -1.89 7.98 -22.33
C HIS A 364 -2.52 6.72 -21.73
N GLU A 365 -3.03 5.85 -22.59
CA GLU A 365 -3.49 4.51 -22.22
C GLU A 365 -2.56 3.47 -22.83
N PRO A 366 -1.91 2.60 -22.04
CA PRO A 366 -1.12 1.52 -22.58
C PRO A 366 -2.04 0.47 -23.22
N THR A 367 -1.75 0.08 -24.46
CA THR A 367 -2.38 -1.10 -25.06
C THR A 367 -1.72 -2.35 -24.52
N GLU A 368 -2.50 -3.33 -24.05
CA GLU A 368 -1.98 -4.66 -23.76
C GLU A 368 -1.41 -5.26 -25.05
N GLU A 369 -0.13 -5.66 -25.05
CA GLU A 369 0.40 -6.50 -26.12
C GLU A 369 -0.20 -7.90 -25.96
N VAL A 370 -1.23 -8.19 -26.74
CA VAL A 370 -1.64 -9.57 -27.00
C VAL A 370 -0.44 -10.25 -27.66
N ALA A 371 0.19 -11.20 -26.97
CA ALA A 371 1.28 -11.99 -27.52
C ALA A 371 0.80 -12.66 -28.82
N LYS A 372 1.27 -12.17 -29.97
CA LYS A 372 1.02 -12.81 -31.26
C LYS A 372 1.92 -14.04 -31.33
N GLU A 373 1.32 -15.22 -31.19
CA GLU A 373 1.96 -16.46 -31.61
C GLU A 373 2.34 -16.34 -33.09
N ALA A 374 3.63 -16.52 -33.38
CA ALA A 374 4.14 -16.51 -34.74
C ALA A 374 3.65 -17.75 -35.48
N SER A 375 2.93 -17.52 -36.58
CA SER A 375 2.54 -18.58 -37.52
C SER A 375 3.78 -19.24 -38.12
N PRO A 376 3.87 -20.59 -38.17
CA PRO A 376 5.01 -21.27 -38.79
C PRO A 376 5.00 -21.01 -40.30
N LYS A 377 6.18 -20.68 -40.85
CA LYS A 377 6.42 -20.65 -42.30
C LYS A 377 6.52 -22.09 -42.81
N ASP A 378 5.84 -22.34 -43.92
CA ASP A 378 5.96 -23.56 -44.73
C ASP A 378 7.39 -23.76 -45.21
N GLU A 379 8.04 -24.85 -44.78
CA GLU A 379 9.13 -25.48 -45.52
C GLU A 379 8.91 -27.00 -45.58
N ALA A 380 9.29 -27.56 -46.73
CA ALA A 380 8.79 -28.80 -47.29
C ALA A 380 9.42 -30.07 -46.70
N ARG A 381 8.63 -31.14 -46.84
CA ARG A 381 8.88 -32.58 -46.66
C ARG A 381 10.31 -33.05 -46.93
N ASP A 382 10.82 -33.88 -46.02
CA ASP A 382 11.29 -35.23 -46.37
C ASP A 382 11.24 -36.17 -45.16
N ALA A 383 11.04 -37.46 -45.45
CA ALA A 383 10.61 -38.49 -44.53
C ALA A 383 11.76 -39.34 -43.94
N ASP A 384 11.44 -39.90 -42.77
CA ASP A 384 11.81 -41.25 -42.29
C ASP A 384 12.92 -41.40 -41.22
N THR A 385 12.61 -42.31 -40.28
CA THR A 385 13.44 -43.03 -39.29
C THR A 385 13.74 -42.45 -37.89
N THR A 386 12.91 -42.90 -36.93
CA THR A 386 13.25 -43.54 -35.63
C THR A 386 14.38 -43.00 -34.74
N HIS A 387 14.03 -42.41 -33.58
CA HIS A 387 14.23 -42.99 -32.23
C HIS A 387 13.83 -41.97 -31.13
N GLN A 388 13.30 -42.50 -30.02
CA GLN A 388 12.71 -41.81 -28.87
C GLN A 388 13.72 -41.03 -28.01
N GLU A 389 13.32 -39.84 -27.53
CA GLU A 389 13.67 -39.27 -26.21
C GLU A 389 12.58 -38.23 -25.79
N PRO A 390 12.46 -37.91 -24.49
CA PRO A 390 11.17 -37.81 -23.79
C PRO A 390 10.49 -36.45 -23.90
N GLY A 391 9.18 -36.48 -24.12
CA GLY A 391 8.33 -35.28 -24.10
C GLY A 391 8.21 -34.69 -22.70
N LEU A 392 8.70 -33.46 -22.53
CA LEU A 392 8.18 -32.54 -21.52
C LEU A 392 6.77 -32.10 -21.98
N GLN A 393 5.75 -32.83 -21.52
CA GLN A 393 4.41 -32.30 -21.38
C GLN A 393 4.46 -31.23 -20.29
N MET A 394 4.53 -29.94 -20.68
CA MET A 394 4.04 -28.89 -19.79
C MET A 394 2.53 -29.07 -19.70
N ALA A 395 2.12 -29.64 -18.57
CA ALA A 395 0.75 -29.90 -18.21
C ALA A 395 -0.07 -28.62 -18.28
N GLN A 396 -1.23 -28.73 -18.92
CA GLN A 396 -2.38 -27.89 -18.66
C GLN A 396 -2.87 -28.20 -17.24
N ASP A 397 -2.24 -27.61 -16.22
CA ASP A 397 -2.75 -27.68 -14.85
C ASP A 397 -3.70 -26.49 -14.61
N VAL A 398 -4.85 -26.53 -15.28
CA VAL A 398 -6.09 -26.16 -14.60
C VAL A 398 -6.45 -27.40 -13.79
N GLU A 399 -5.78 -27.59 -12.65
CA GLU A 399 -6.24 -28.56 -11.67
C GLU A 399 -7.54 -28.02 -11.09
N GLU A 400 -8.60 -28.74 -11.45
CA GLU A 400 -9.94 -28.67 -10.90
C GLU A 400 -9.89 -28.40 -9.39
N THR A 401 -10.58 -27.36 -8.94
CA THR A 401 -11.07 -27.29 -7.58
C THR A 401 -11.70 -28.64 -7.26
N GLY A 402 -11.23 -29.34 -6.23
CA GLY A 402 -11.75 -30.66 -5.81
C GLY A 402 -13.23 -30.67 -5.38
N CYS A 403 -13.97 -29.58 -5.61
CA CYS A 403 -15.43 -29.57 -5.68
C CYS A 403 -15.83 -29.49 -7.16
N THR A 404 -16.23 -30.62 -7.75
CA THR A 404 -16.72 -30.71 -9.15
C THR A 404 -18.14 -30.13 -9.33
N GLY A 405 -18.46 -29.05 -8.62
CA GLY A 405 -19.75 -28.35 -8.63
C GLY A 405 -19.72 -27.05 -7.81
N THR A 406 -20.64 -26.13 -8.10
CA THR A 406 -20.89 -24.94 -7.27
C THR A 406 -21.17 -25.37 -5.83
N PRO A 407 -20.38 -24.92 -4.82
CA PRO A 407 -20.63 -25.30 -3.43
C PRO A 407 -22.03 -24.87 -2.99
N ASP A 408 -22.70 -25.76 -2.25
CA ASP A 408 -24.03 -25.54 -1.70
C ASP A 408 -23.99 -25.89 -0.21
N ILE A 409 -24.09 -24.87 0.63
CA ILE A 409 -23.96 -25.00 2.08
C ILE A 409 -25.35 -25.27 2.66
N SER A 410 -25.47 -26.16 3.64
CA SER A 410 -26.79 -26.44 4.24
C SER A 410 -27.39 -25.21 4.92
N LEU A 411 -28.70 -25.03 4.73
CA LEU A 411 -29.55 -24.06 5.43
C LEU A 411 -29.64 -24.30 6.93
N GLU A 412 -29.31 -25.52 7.36
CA GLU A 412 -29.36 -25.95 8.75
C GLU A 412 -28.06 -25.60 9.50
N LEU A 413 -27.07 -25.01 8.81
CA LEU A 413 -25.97 -24.33 9.48
C LEU A 413 -26.49 -23.05 10.13
N GLY A 414 -26.17 -22.86 11.41
CA GLY A 414 -26.47 -21.63 12.13
C GLY A 414 -25.95 -20.39 11.40
N GLU A 415 -26.69 -19.28 11.49
CA GLU A 415 -26.45 -18.05 10.71
C GLU A 415 -25.00 -17.57 10.76
N SER A 416 -24.36 -17.61 11.93
CA SER A 416 -22.96 -17.19 12.09
C SER A 416 -21.98 -18.05 11.29
N LEU A 417 -22.22 -19.36 11.19
CA LEU A 417 -21.36 -20.28 10.43
C LEU A 417 -21.51 -20.09 8.93
N VAL A 418 -22.73 -19.82 8.45
CA VAL A 418 -22.98 -19.43 7.05
C VAL A 418 -22.21 -18.16 6.71
N GLN A 419 -22.33 -17.13 7.55
CA GLN A 419 -21.61 -15.88 7.35
C GLN A 419 -20.08 -16.05 7.39
N ASP A 420 -19.57 -16.96 8.21
CA ASP A 420 -18.12 -17.25 8.28
C ASP A 420 -17.62 -17.97 7.03
N PHE A 421 -18.43 -18.87 6.46
CA PHE A 421 -18.12 -19.45 5.16
C PHE A 421 -18.11 -18.38 4.06
N LEU A 422 -19.08 -17.46 4.06
CA LEU A 422 -19.09 -16.33 3.11
C LEU A 422 -17.83 -15.47 3.25
N ALA A 423 -17.37 -15.24 4.47
CA ALA A 423 -16.11 -14.55 4.72
C ALA A 423 -14.90 -15.32 4.14
N ALA A 424 -14.87 -16.66 4.23
CA ALA A 424 -13.83 -17.49 3.60
C ALA A 424 -13.86 -17.37 2.07
N TRP A 425 -15.06 -17.48 1.49
CA TRP A 425 -15.29 -17.41 0.05
C TRP A 425 -14.84 -16.06 -0.54
N LEU A 426 -15.23 -14.96 0.12
CA LEU A 426 -14.86 -13.61 -0.29
C LEU A 426 -13.37 -13.32 -0.07
N SER A 427 -12.78 -13.89 1.00
CA SER A 427 -11.34 -13.79 1.27
C SER A 427 -10.49 -14.52 0.23
N GLU A 428 -11.04 -15.50 -0.49
CA GLU A 428 -10.36 -16.14 -1.61
C GLU A 428 -10.56 -15.33 -2.89
N TRP A 429 -11.79 -14.90 -3.16
CA TRP A 429 -12.13 -14.12 -4.33
C TRP A 429 -11.29 -12.84 -4.49
N ILE A 430 -10.99 -12.13 -3.39
CA ILE A 430 -10.22 -10.89 -3.45
C ILE A 430 -8.80 -11.07 -4.04
N TYR A 431 -8.25 -12.29 -4.02
CA TYR A 431 -6.95 -12.57 -4.62
C TYR A 431 -6.97 -12.43 -6.15
N PHE A 432 -8.11 -12.70 -6.78
CA PHE A 432 -8.28 -12.81 -8.24
C PHE A 432 -9.14 -11.69 -8.85
N VAL A 433 -9.80 -10.88 -8.03
CA VAL A 433 -10.61 -9.75 -8.54
C VAL A 433 -9.74 -8.70 -9.24
N ASP A 434 -10.19 -8.23 -10.41
CA ASP A 434 -9.61 -7.07 -11.09
C ASP A 434 -10.18 -5.78 -10.47
N PRO A 435 -9.33 -4.87 -9.94
CA PRO A 435 -9.79 -3.63 -9.32
C PRO A 435 -10.36 -2.61 -10.31
N VAL A 436 -10.06 -2.71 -11.60
CA VAL A 436 -10.53 -1.79 -12.66
C VAL A 436 -11.90 -2.25 -13.19
N LYS A 437 -12.11 -3.57 -13.28
CA LYS A 437 -13.39 -4.19 -13.64
C LYS A 437 -13.68 -5.34 -12.68
N PRO A 438 -14.31 -5.08 -11.52
CA PRO A 438 -14.55 -6.10 -10.52
C PRO A 438 -15.31 -7.27 -11.14
N SER A 439 -14.68 -8.44 -11.18
CA SER A 439 -15.35 -9.68 -11.57
C SER A 439 -16.47 -9.97 -10.58
N THR A 440 -17.56 -10.57 -11.06
CA THR A 440 -18.63 -11.04 -10.18
C THR A 440 -18.06 -12.07 -9.20
N VAL A 441 -18.46 -12.00 -7.93
CA VAL A 441 -18.14 -13.05 -6.95
C VAL A 441 -18.65 -14.39 -7.51
N PRO A 442 -17.82 -15.46 -7.52
CA PRO A 442 -18.23 -16.77 -7.99
C PRO A 442 -19.50 -17.25 -7.29
N LEU A 443 -20.37 -17.91 -8.07
CA LEU A 443 -21.64 -18.44 -7.58
C LEU A 443 -21.41 -19.34 -6.35
N LEU A 444 -22.22 -19.12 -5.33
CA LEU A 444 -22.31 -19.92 -4.12
C LEU A 444 -23.79 -20.12 -3.81
N LYS A 445 -24.16 -21.29 -3.29
CA LYS A 445 -25.51 -21.58 -2.86
C LYS A 445 -25.58 -21.84 -1.36
N VAL A 446 -26.72 -21.50 -0.77
CA VAL A 446 -27.07 -21.91 0.59
C VAL A 446 -28.47 -22.53 0.53
N GLY A 447 -28.56 -23.82 0.86
CA GLY A 447 -29.78 -24.61 0.82
C GLY A 447 -30.43 -24.66 -0.57
N GLY A 448 -29.62 -24.72 -1.63
CA GLY A 448 -30.08 -24.75 -3.01
C GLY A 448 -30.28 -23.37 -3.65
N GLU A 449 -30.37 -22.30 -2.85
CA GLU A 449 -30.63 -20.94 -3.33
C GLU A 449 -29.32 -20.16 -3.55
N PRO A 450 -29.20 -19.38 -4.65
CA PRO A 450 -28.00 -18.62 -4.93
C PRO A 450 -27.85 -17.42 -3.98
N VAL A 451 -26.66 -17.28 -3.40
CA VAL A 451 -26.29 -16.10 -2.60
C VAL A 451 -26.19 -14.88 -3.50
N LYS A 452 -26.88 -13.79 -3.11
CA LYS A 452 -26.80 -12.52 -3.84
C LYS A 452 -25.62 -11.70 -3.34
N PHE A 453 -24.54 -11.67 -4.11
CA PHE A 453 -23.41 -10.79 -3.87
C PHE A 453 -23.56 -9.48 -4.65
N GLN A 454 -23.26 -8.36 -3.99
CA GLN A 454 -23.09 -7.07 -4.64
C GLN A 454 -21.72 -6.51 -4.27
N VAL A 455 -20.83 -6.43 -5.26
CA VAL A 455 -19.52 -5.78 -5.09
C VAL A 455 -19.73 -4.28 -5.16
N LEU A 456 -19.55 -3.61 -4.02
CA LEU A 456 -19.74 -2.16 -3.90
C LEU A 456 -18.47 -1.41 -4.29
N SER A 457 -17.30 -1.93 -3.87
CA SER A 457 -16.01 -1.32 -4.18
C SER A 457 -14.87 -2.32 -4.09
N VAL A 458 -13.86 -2.15 -4.93
CA VAL A 458 -12.55 -2.78 -4.79
C VAL A 458 -11.50 -1.68 -4.87
N LEU A 459 -10.65 -1.61 -3.85
CA LEU A 459 -9.66 -0.58 -3.65
C LEU A 459 -8.29 -1.24 -3.68
N ASP A 460 -7.50 -0.91 -4.70
CA ASP A 460 -6.16 -1.45 -4.92
C ASP A 460 -5.17 -0.27 -4.94
N ASP A 461 -4.69 0.09 -3.75
CA ASP A 461 -3.70 1.16 -3.58
C ASP A 461 -2.64 0.68 -2.58
N PRO A 462 -1.34 0.68 -2.93
CA PRO A 462 -0.31 0.28 -2.00
C PRO A 462 -0.33 1.13 -0.74
N MET A 463 -0.76 0.50 0.36
CA MET A 463 -0.46 0.93 1.71
C MET A 463 1.04 0.69 1.90
N GLN A 464 1.76 1.63 2.54
CA GLN A 464 3.24 1.70 2.50
C GLN A 464 3.90 0.31 2.61
N GLY A 465 4.49 -0.18 1.51
CA GLY A 465 5.34 -1.37 1.51
C GLY A 465 4.67 -2.74 1.33
N SER A 466 3.35 -2.85 1.17
CA SER A 466 2.69 -4.12 0.81
C SER A 466 1.50 -3.87 -0.15
N PRO A 467 1.26 -4.73 -1.16
CA PRO A 467 0.03 -4.69 -1.96
C PRO A 467 -1.15 -5.15 -1.09
N ALA A 468 -1.64 -4.27 -0.23
CA ALA A 468 -2.88 -4.47 0.50
C ALA A 468 -4.06 -4.04 -0.39
N ARG A 469 -4.98 -4.97 -0.65
CA ARG A 469 -6.22 -4.71 -1.39
C ARG A 469 -7.40 -4.83 -0.45
N LEU A 470 -8.40 -3.98 -0.63
CA LEU A 470 -9.61 -3.93 0.17
C LEU A 470 -10.83 -4.07 -0.73
N ALA A 471 -11.78 -4.93 -0.38
CA ALA A 471 -13.07 -5.04 -1.06
C ALA A 471 -14.23 -4.79 -0.09
N ILE A 472 -15.30 -4.18 -0.61
CA ILE A 472 -16.54 -3.93 0.11
C ILE A 472 -17.64 -4.65 -0.67
N VAL A 473 -18.30 -5.62 -0.03
CA VAL A 473 -19.27 -6.51 -0.68
C VAL A 473 -20.46 -6.71 0.25
N THR A 474 -21.69 -6.61 -0.23
CA THR A 474 -22.85 -7.15 0.52
C THR A 474 -23.16 -8.55 0.05
N ALA A 475 -23.52 -9.43 0.99
CA ALA A 475 -24.00 -10.76 0.68
C ALA A 475 -25.35 -11.01 1.38
N ALA A 476 -26.32 -11.54 0.64
CA ALA A 476 -27.61 -11.99 1.15
C ALA A 476 -27.74 -13.50 0.89
N PRO A 477 -27.50 -14.36 1.90
CA PRO A 477 -27.60 -15.81 1.76
C PRO A 477 -29.04 -16.32 1.60
N HIS A 478 -30.02 -15.62 2.19
CA HIS A 478 -31.46 -15.91 2.04
C HIS A 478 -32.25 -14.62 1.79
N ALA A 479 -33.59 -14.69 1.79
CA ALA A 479 -34.48 -13.51 1.77
C ALA A 479 -34.38 -12.61 3.03
N THR A 480 -33.38 -12.86 3.89
CA THR A 480 -33.04 -12.12 5.10
C THR A 480 -32.24 -10.85 4.80
N ASP A 481 -32.03 -10.03 5.83
CA ASP A 481 -31.26 -8.79 5.77
C ASP A 481 -29.83 -9.06 5.28
N ALA A 482 -29.38 -8.27 4.30
CA ALA A 482 -28.04 -8.39 3.75
C ALA A 482 -26.98 -8.02 4.80
N VAL A 483 -25.81 -8.65 4.72
CA VAL A 483 -24.66 -8.36 5.59
C VAL A 483 -23.57 -7.70 4.75
N LEU A 484 -22.93 -6.66 5.31
CA LEU A 484 -21.80 -5.99 4.67
C LEU A 484 -20.49 -6.68 5.07
N TYR A 485 -19.66 -6.97 4.09
CA TYR A 485 -18.33 -7.55 4.26
C TYR A 485 -17.26 -6.53 3.84
N LEU A 486 -16.25 -6.39 4.69
CA LEU A 486 -15.02 -5.65 4.42
C LEU A 486 -13.85 -6.63 4.35
N ILE A 487 -13.29 -6.86 3.17
CA ILE A 487 -12.34 -7.95 2.94
C ILE A 487 -10.96 -7.37 2.69
N PHE A 488 -9.99 -7.79 3.49
CA PHE A 488 -8.58 -7.45 3.32
C PHE A 488 -7.82 -8.59 2.65
N LYS A 489 -7.06 -8.24 1.62
CA LYS A 489 -6.00 -9.07 1.04
C LYS A 489 -4.65 -8.55 1.51
N GLY A 490 -3.79 -9.45 1.97
CA GLY A 490 -2.36 -9.18 2.19
C GLY A 490 -1.49 -10.18 1.42
N SER A 491 -0.33 -9.75 0.93
CA SER A 491 0.65 -10.64 0.30
C SER A 491 1.66 -11.16 1.34
N SER A 492 1.43 -12.40 1.77
CA SER A 492 2.27 -13.36 2.52
C SER A 492 3.16 -12.91 3.69
N PHE A 493 2.81 -13.54 4.81
CA PHE A 493 3.40 -13.70 6.14
C PHE A 493 4.93 -13.84 6.25
N MET A 494 5.62 -14.53 5.33
CA MET A 494 7.04 -14.84 5.52
C MET A 494 7.98 -13.72 5.03
N ASN A 495 7.56 -12.93 4.04
CA ASN A 495 8.30 -11.74 3.63
C ASN A 495 8.21 -10.64 4.69
N ASP A 496 7.07 -10.48 5.37
CA ASP A 496 6.96 -9.51 6.47
C ASP A 496 7.74 -9.95 7.72
N PHE A 497 7.75 -11.25 8.02
CA PHE A 497 8.51 -11.80 9.14
C PHE A 497 10.03 -11.75 8.91
N VAL A 498 10.48 -11.99 7.66
CA VAL A 498 11.91 -12.11 7.31
C VAL A 498 12.52 -10.84 6.73
N ALA A 499 11.79 -10.10 5.88
CA ALA A 499 12.29 -8.90 5.22
C ALA A 499 11.89 -7.59 5.92
N ASN A 500 10.79 -7.57 6.68
CA ASN A 500 10.34 -6.35 7.38
C ASN A 500 10.56 -6.34 8.89
N ALA A 501 10.96 -7.46 9.54
CA ALA A 501 11.20 -7.57 11.00
C ALA A 501 10.20 -6.77 11.87
N SER A 502 8.97 -6.59 11.38
CA SER A 502 8.01 -5.60 11.90
C SER A 502 7.11 -6.21 12.97
N VAL A 503 7.59 -7.26 13.65
CA VAL A 503 7.01 -7.79 14.89
C VAL A 503 7.11 -6.79 16.05
N GLY A 504 7.67 -5.61 15.82
CA GLY A 504 7.78 -4.56 16.81
C GLY A 504 6.41 -4.26 17.46
N PRO A 505 6.34 -4.19 18.79
CA PRO A 505 5.13 -3.76 19.47
C PRO A 505 4.91 -2.26 19.24
N ASP A 506 3.69 -1.86 18.91
CA ASP A 506 3.26 -0.47 18.90
C ASP A 506 2.28 -0.20 20.04
N TYR A 507 2.77 0.53 21.04
CA TYR A 507 2.03 0.96 22.23
C TYR A 507 1.25 2.26 22.00
N THR A 508 1.51 2.97 20.90
CA THR A 508 1.01 4.34 20.65
C THR A 508 -0.51 4.46 20.77
N PRO A 509 -1.33 3.54 20.23
CA PRO A 509 -2.79 3.66 20.31
C PRO A 509 -3.33 3.58 21.74
N PHE A 510 -2.70 2.74 22.55
CA PHE A 510 -3.10 2.48 23.94
C PHE A 510 -2.61 3.58 24.88
N ASP A 511 -1.38 4.08 24.70
CA ASP A 511 -0.87 5.22 25.48
C ASP A 511 -1.72 6.47 25.18
N ALA A 512 -2.04 6.72 23.91
CA ALA A 512 -2.83 7.87 23.50
C ALA A 512 -4.29 7.85 24.00
N THR A 513 -4.89 6.67 24.14
CA THR A 513 -6.32 6.54 24.47
C THR A 513 -6.55 6.27 25.96
N PHE A 514 -5.66 5.49 26.58
CA PHE A 514 -5.81 4.99 27.95
C PHE A 514 -4.63 5.29 28.86
N SER A 515 -3.57 5.93 28.35
CA SER A 515 -2.27 6.04 29.06
C SER A 515 -1.69 4.68 29.44
N ASP A 516 -2.02 3.64 28.66
CA ASP A 516 -1.50 2.29 28.84
C ASP A 516 -0.27 2.07 27.95
N ARG A 517 0.85 1.72 28.58
CA ARG A 517 2.14 1.45 27.92
C ARG A 517 2.52 -0.03 27.97
N THR A 518 1.58 -0.88 28.35
CA THR A 518 1.79 -2.31 28.53
C THR A 518 1.10 -3.10 27.42
N THR A 519 -0.10 -2.70 26.97
CA THR A 519 -0.74 -3.31 25.80
C THR A 519 -0.21 -2.74 24.49
N PHE A 520 0.00 -3.59 23.50
CA PHE A 520 0.41 -3.18 22.16
C PHE A 520 -0.35 -3.91 21.05
N ILE A 521 -0.28 -3.32 19.86
CA ILE A 521 -0.67 -3.93 18.59
C ILE A 521 0.57 -4.11 17.72
N HIS A 522 0.55 -5.08 16.81
CA HIS A 522 1.57 -5.27 15.80
C HIS A 522 1.78 -3.98 15.00
N HIS A 523 2.99 -3.42 15.04
CA HIS A 523 3.31 -2.13 14.43
C HIS A 523 2.91 -2.06 12.95
N GLY A 524 3.28 -3.07 12.14
CA GLY A 524 2.93 -3.10 10.72
C GLY A 524 1.41 -3.09 10.46
N ALA A 525 0.63 -3.83 11.26
CA ALA A 525 -0.82 -3.94 11.07
C ALA A 525 -1.54 -2.66 11.51
N HIS A 526 -1.11 -2.08 12.65
CA HIS A 526 -1.62 -0.79 13.09
C HIS A 526 -1.31 0.30 12.07
N HIS A 527 -0.07 0.37 11.59
CA HIS A 527 0.32 1.36 10.59
C HIS A 527 -0.43 1.18 9.27
N ALA A 528 -0.65 -0.06 8.82
CA ALA A 528 -1.50 -0.31 7.67
C ALA A 528 -2.90 0.28 7.92
N ILE A 529 -3.62 -0.16 8.95
CA ILE A 529 -4.98 0.34 9.20
C ILE A 529 -5.04 1.87 9.41
N ALA A 530 -4.08 2.46 10.12
CA ALA A 530 -3.98 3.91 10.31
C ALA A 530 -3.69 4.68 9.01
N GLN A 531 -3.15 4.01 7.99
CA GLN A 531 -2.88 4.55 6.67
C GLN A 531 -3.99 4.28 5.66
N LEU A 532 -5.12 3.69 6.05
CA LEU A 532 -6.31 3.66 5.20
C LEU A 532 -6.54 5.07 4.67
N ARG A 533 -6.35 5.23 3.35
CA ARG A 533 -6.33 6.56 2.76
C ARG A 533 -7.68 7.21 3.01
N VAL A 534 -7.70 8.53 3.03
CA VAL A 534 -8.94 9.28 3.26
C VAL A 534 -10.02 8.91 2.25
N GLN A 535 -9.65 8.60 1.01
CA GLN A 535 -10.58 8.03 0.04
C GLN A 535 -11.10 6.65 0.44
N GLN A 536 -10.25 5.72 0.90
CA GLN A 536 -10.70 4.39 1.32
C GLN A 536 -11.64 4.48 2.52
N TRP A 537 -11.34 5.38 3.47
CA TRP A 537 -12.22 5.64 4.61
C TRP A 537 -13.52 6.34 4.19
N SER A 538 -13.47 7.35 3.32
CA SER A 538 -14.66 8.04 2.81
C SER A 538 -15.56 7.10 2.01
N VAL A 539 -14.98 6.24 1.16
CA VAL A 539 -15.73 5.20 0.42
C VAL A 539 -16.36 4.22 1.39
N LEU A 540 -15.64 3.78 2.42
CA LEU A 540 -16.19 2.91 3.45
C LEU A 540 -17.37 3.56 4.19
N GLN A 541 -17.24 4.82 4.60
CA GLN A 541 -18.32 5.57 5.26
C GLN A 541 -19.53 5.74 4.33
N GLU A 542 -19.33 6.10 3.07
CA GLU A 542 -20.40 6.21 2.07
C GLU A 542 -21.12 4.87 1.87
N GLN A 543 -20.37 3.76 1.76
CA GLN A 543 -20.98 2.44 1.64
C GLN A 543 -21.70 2.03 2.93
N LEU A 544 -21.17 2.35 4.11
CA LEU A 544 -21.83 2.10 5.39
C LEU A 544 -23.18 2.83 5.48
N GLU A 545 -23.22 4.11 5.14
CA GLU A 545 -24.44 4.94 5.15
C GLU A 545 -25.47 4.43 4.14
N ARG A 546 -25.03 4.10 2.93
CA ARG A 546 -25.87 3.53 1.87
C ARG A 546 -26.45 2.19 2.32
N CYS A 547 -25.61 1.27 2.77
CA CYS A 547 -26.05 -0.06 3.22
C CYS A 547 -27.01 0.04 4.41
N ALA A 548 -26.75 0.94 5.37
CA ALA A 548 -27.65 1.17 6.49
C ALA A 548 -29.02 1.70 6.03
N SER A 549 -29.04 2.58 5.02
CA SER A 549 -30.29 3.05 4.40
C SER A 549 -31.06 1.93 3.71
N ASP A 550 -30.33 0.95 3.17
CA ASP A 550 -30.88 -0.27 2.55
C ASP A 550 -31.20 -1.39 3.56
N GLY A 551 -31.09 -1.11 4.87
CA GLY A 551 -31.49 -2.02 5.95
C GLY A 551 -30.37 -2.93 6.49
N VAL A 552 -29.15 -2.84 5.95
CA VAL A 552 -27.99 -3.60 6.45
C VAL A 552 -27.58 -3.07 7.83
N ARG A 553 -27.52 -3.96 8.83
CA ARG A 553 -27.17 -3.58 10.22
C ARG A 553 -25.84 -4.15 10.71
N GLN A 554 -25.28 -5.13 10.00
CA GLN A 554 -24.09 -5.85 10.43
C GLN A 554 -22.92 -5.65 9.47
N LEU A 555 -21.72 -5.48 10.03
CA LEU A 555 -20.45 -5.48 9.33
C LEU A 555 -19.60 -6.69 9.75
N ILE A 556 -19.07 -7.42 8.77
CA ILE A 556 -18.08 -8.47 8.97
C ILE A 556 -16.77 -8.06 8.29
N VAL A 557 -15.70 -8.00 9.06
CA VAL A 557 -14.36 -7.72 8.53
C VAL A 557 -13.60 -9.03 8.38
N ALA A 558 -13.05 -9.31 7.19
CA ALA A 558 -12.48 -10.61 6.90
C ALA A 558 -11.15 -10.56 6.17
N GLY A 559 -10.37 -11.64 6.28
CA GLY A 559 -9.18 -11.83 5.48
C GLY A 559 -8.41 -13.09 5.85
N HIS A 560 -7.56 -13.54 4.93
CA HIS A 560 -6.66 -14.68 5.12
C HIS A 560 -5.23 -14.20 5.39
N SER A 561 -4.54 -14.88 6.31
CA SER A 561 -3.14 -14.61 6.66
C SER A 561 -2.94 -13.14 7.06
N LEU A 562 -2.07 -12.40 6.36
CA LEU A 562 -1.86 -10.95 6.57
C LEU A 562 -3.16 -10.13 6.44
N GLY A 563 -4.08 -10.52 5.55
CA GLY A 563 -5.40 -9.90 5.47
C GLY A 563 -6.22 -10.08 6.75
N GLY A 564 -6.10 -11.24 7.39
CA GLY A 564 -6.72 -11.51 8.68
C GLY A 564 -6.11 -10.65 9.79
N GLN A 565 -4.80 -10.40 9.75
CA GLN A 565 -4.13 -9.48 10.68
C GLN A 565 -4.65 -8.04 10.53
N TYR A 566 -4.90 -7.58 9.31
CA TYR A 566 -5.53 -6.28 9.04
C TYR A 566 -6.98 -6.23 9.51
N ALA A 567 -7.75 -7.31 9.35
CA ALA A 567 -9.11 -7.40 9.88
C ALA A 567 -9.14 -7.24 11.41
N LEU A 568 -8.22 -7.90 12.13
CA LEU A 568 -8.07 -7.72 13.57
C LEU A 568 -7.63 -6.28 13.92
N ALA A 569 -6.63 -5.73 13.23
CA ALA A 569 -6.19 -4.35 13.45
C ALA A 569 -7.33 -3.32 13.22
N PHE A 570 -8.23 -3.58 12.27
CA PHE A 570 -9.43 -2.78 12.06
C PHE A 570 -10.38 -2.84 13.26
N MET A 571 -10.57 -4.02 13.86
CA MET A 571 -11.38 -4.17 15.07
C MET A 571 -10.79 -3.39 16.26
N LEU A 572 -9.47 -3.24 16.35
CA LEU A 572 -8.87 -2.34 17.33
C LEU A 572 -9.26 -0.89 17.07
N GLN A 573 -9.26 -0.44 15.82
CA GLN A 573 -9.68 0.92 15.49
C GLN A 573 -11.13 1.18 15.94
N VAL A 574 -12.04 0.21 15.74
CA VAL A 574 -13.42 0.28 16.24
C VAL A 574 -13.46 0.39 17.77
N PHE A 575 -12.71 -0.45 18.48
CA PHE A 575 -12.61 -0.40 19.95
C PHE A 575 -12.12 0.97 20.46
N LEU A 576 -11.07 1.51 19.84
CA LEU A 576 -10.49 2.80 20.23
C LEU A 576 -11.46 3.96 19.97
N ASP A 577 -12.22 3.92 18.88
CA ASP A 577 -13.20 4.95 18.56
C ASP A 577 -14.39 4.93 19.53
N GLN A 578 -14.85 3.74 19.93
CA GLN A 578 -15.86 3.57 20.98
C GLN A 578 -15.36 4.10 22.33
N ALA A 579 -14.12 3.78 22.72
CA ALA A 579 -13.53 4.24 23.97
C ALA A 579 -13.39 5.77 24.04
N LYS A 580 -13.18 6.44 22.88
CA LYS A 580 -13.08 7.90 22.79
C LYS A 580 -14.43 8.62 22.80
N GLY A 581 -15.55 7.88 22.82
CA GLY A 581 -16.89 8.45 22.72
C GLY A 581 -17.18 9.10 21.36
N ALA A 582 -16.47 8.68 20.30
CA ALA A 582 -16.75 9.14 18.96
C ALA A 582 -18.12 8.58 18.49
N PRO A 583 -18.89 9.29 17.65
CA PRO A 583 -20.06 8.71 17.01
C PRO A 583 -19.60 7.54 16.14
N VAL A 584 -19.91 6.32 16.56
CA VAL A 584 -19.63 5.11 15.80
C VAL A 584 -20.87 4.78 14.98
N HIS A 585 -20.69 4.57 13.67
CA HIS A 585 -21.78 4.19 12.77
C HIS A 585 -22.49 2.93 13.33
N PRO A 586 -23.84 2.82 13.26
CA PRO A 586 -24.56 1.71 13.86
C PRO A 586 -24.03 0.33 13.46
N CYS A 587 -23.68 0.13 12.19
CA CYS A 587 -23.12 -1.16 11.72
C CYS A 587 -21.75 -1.51 12.30
N LEU A 588 -21.01 -0.53 12.85
CA LEU A 588 -19.75 -0.75 13.54
C LEU A 588 -19.96 -1.16 15.00
N ASN A 589 -21.12 -0.88 15.60
CA ASN A 589 -21.43 -1.30 16.97
C ASN A 589 -21.59 -2.81 17.10
N GLU A 590 -22.01 -3.48 16.03
CA GLU A 590 -22.15 -4.94 15.93
C GLU A 590 -21.09 -5.57 15.02
N ALA A 591 -20.04 -4.81 14.68
CA ALA A 591 -18.97 -5.33 13.84
C ALA A 591 -18.30 -6.54 14.49
N ARG A 592 -18.01 -7.52 13.65
CA ARG A 592 -17.25 -8.73 13.98
C ARG A 592 -16.15 -8.96 12.95
N ALA A 593 -15.15 -9.76 13.30
CA ALA A 593 -14.12 -10.17 12.35
C ALA A 593 -13.98 -11.69 12.23
N VAL A 594 -13.68 -12.14 11.01
CA VAL A 594 -13.44 -13.54 10.66
C VAL A 594 -12.12 -13.64 9.94
N ALA A 595 -11.12 -14.25 10.57
CA ALA A 595 -9.81 -14.42 9.96
C ALA A 595 -9.45 -15.90 9.79
N PHE A 596 -8.59 -16.18 8.81
CA PHE A 596 -8.13 -17.52 8.47
C PHE A 596 -6.62 -17.59 8.61
N GLY A 597 -6.13 -18.61 9.31
CA GLY A 597 -4.72 -18.79 9.66
C GLY A 597 -4.39 -18.27 11.05
N ALA A 598 -3.13 -17.90 11.27
CA ALA A 598 -2.63 -17.52 12.58
C ALA A 598 -2.13 -16.06 12.62
N PRO A 599 -3.03 -15.06 12.53
CA PRO A 599 -2.62 -13.66 12.54
C PRO A 599 -2.04 -13.23 13.91
N MET A 600 -0.83 -12.66 13.90
CA MET A 600 -0.20 -12.05 15.08
C MET A 600 -0.62 -10.58 15.20
N CYS A 601 -1.59 -10.24 16.05
CA CYS A 601 -2.10 -8.85 16.09
C CYS A 601 -1.82 -8.13 17.42
N TYR A 602 -2.00 -8.78 18.56
CA TYR A 602 -1.98 -8.11 19.87
C TYR A 602 -0.95 -8.73 20.81
N GLY A 603 -0.50 -7.95 21.79
CA GLY A 603 0.39 -8.44 22.83
C GLY A 603 0.48 -7.47 23.99
N ALA A 604 1.25 -7.88 25.00
CA ALA A 604 1.54 -7.04 26.15
C ALA A 604 3.02 -7.10 26.52
N ALA A 605 3.54 -6.05 27.12
CA ALA A 605 4.93 -6.00 27.59
C ALA A 605 5.24 -7.20 28.51
N GLU A 606 6.49 -7.65 28.51
CA GLU A 606 6.93 -8.80 29.30
C GLU A 606 6.51 -8.68 30.78
N GLY A 607 5.81 -9.70 31.28
CA GLY A 607 5.27 -9.73 32.64
C GLY A 607 3.94 -9.00 32.84
N PHE A 608 3.29 -8.52 31.77
CA PHE A 608 1.98 -7.90 31.79
C PHE A 608 0.98 -8.68 30.94
N ASP A 609 -0.30 -8.56 31.30
CA ASP A 609 -1.41 -9.04 30.49
C ASP A 609 -1.92 -7.94 29.57
N VAL A 610 -2.50 -8.36 28.43
CA VAL A 610 -3.28 -7.44 27.60
C VAL A 610 -4.45 -6.89 28.43
N ARG A 611 -4.76 -5.61 28.25
CA ARG A 611 -5.93 -4.98 28.88
C ARG A 611 -7.17 -5.85 28.75
N LYS A 612 -7.83 -6.07 29.89
CA LYS A 612 -9.02 -6.90 30.00
C LYS A 612 -10.17 -6.44 29.10
N ASP A 613 -10.40 -5.13 28.99
CA ASP A 613 -11.48 -4.58 28.15
C ASP A 613 -11.27 -4.83 26.66
N LEU A 614 -10.02 -4.71 26.17
CA LEU A 614 -9.65 -5.10 24.82
C LEU A 614 -9.81 -6.61 24.62
N ALA A 615 -9.27 -7.42 25.54
CA ALA A 615 -9.35 -8.87 25.46
C ALA A 615 -10.81 -9.35 25.39
N ASP A 616 -11.66 -8.85 26.29
CA ASP A 616 -13.10 -9.15 26.30
C ASP A 616 -13.78 -8.70 24.99
N PHE A 617 -13.45 -7.50 24.48
CA PHE A 617 -13.99 -6.98 23.21
C PHE A 617 -13.62 -7.85 22.01
N ILE A 618 -12.35 -8.22 21.88
CA ILE A 618 -11.85 -9.03 20.77
C ILE A 618 -12.38 -10.47 20.87
N GLN A 619 -12.37 -11.07 22.06
CA GLN A 619 -12.90 -12.43 22.28
C GLN A 619 -14.39 -12.53 21.97
N GLN A 620 -15.18 -11.48 22.21
CA GLN A 620 -16.62 -11.50 21.93
C GLN A 620 -16.96 -11.31 20.44
N ARG A 621 -16.05 -10.74 19.65
CA ARG A 621 -16.38 -10.21 18.31
C ARG A 621 -15.52 -10.78 17.20
N THR A 622 -14.52 -11.58 17.50
CA THR A 622 -13.58 -12.05 16.48
C THR A 622 -13.39 -13.55 16.59
N VAL A 623 -13.37 -14.20 15.43
CA VAL A 623 -13.11 -15.64 15.30
C VAL A 623 -11.98 -15.86 14.31
N VAL A 624 -11.11 -16.81 14.65
CA VAL A 624 -9.98 -17.23 13.83
C VAL A 624 -10.12 -18.72 13.53
N TYR A 625 -10.18 -19.04 12.25
CA TYR A 625 -10.21 -20.41 11.75
C TYR A 625 -8.79 -20.90 11.51
N VAL A 626 -8.50 -22.09 12.00
CA VAL A 626 -7.21 -22.77 11.82
C VAL A 626 -7.40 -24.20 11.34
N ASN A 627 -6.57 -24.64 10.41
CA ASN A 627 -6.42 -26.04 10.06
C ASN A 627 -5.55 -26.77 11.09
N ALA A 628 -5.68 -28.10 11.14
CA ALA A 628 -4.89 -28.94 12.05
C ALA A 628 -3.36 -28.74 11.96
N GLY A 629 -2.85 -28.30 10.81
CA GLY A 629 -1.43 -28.05 10.56
C GLY A 629 -0.97 -26.60 10.81
N ASP A 630 -1.89 -25.67 11.07
CA ASP A 630 -1.54 -24.26 11.25
C ASP A 630 -0.76 -24.05 12.56
N PRO A 631 0.20 -23.10 12.60
CA PRO A 631 0.84 -22.72 13.84
C PRO A 631 -0.21 -22.20 14.84
N ALA A 632 -0.30 -22.85 16.00
CA ALA A 632 -1.32 -22.58 17.00
C ALA A 632 -1.34 -21.10 17.43
N PRO A 633 -2.40 -20.32 17.11
CA PRO A 633 -2.44 -18.88 17.35
C PRO A 633 -2.30 -18.52 18.83
N ARG A 634 -2.85 -19.35 19.72
CA ARG A 634 -2.83 -19.17 21.18
C ARG A 634 -1.43 -19.20 21.81
N LEU A 635 -0.43 -19.65 21.06
CA LEU A 635 0.89 -19.99 21.59
C LEU A 635 2.01 -19.20 20.90
N TRP A 636 1.76 -18.03 20.29
CA TRP A 636 2.85 -17.20 19.75
C TRP A 636 3.92 -16.91 20.81
N SER A 637 3.52 -16.70 22.07
CA SER A 637 4.40 -16.56 23.22
C SER A 637 5.15 -17.83 23.63
N GLU A 638 4.57 -19.00 23.35
CA GLU A 638 5.08 -20.32 23.72
C GLU A 638 5.78 -21.04 22.54
N MET A 639 5.75 -20.43 21.36
CA MET A 639 6.44 -20.91 20.19
C MET A 639 7.91 -20.56 20.34
N ASP A 640 8.79 -21.56 20.21
CA ASP A 640 10.22 -21.30 20.07
C ASP A 640 10.42 -20.62 18.70
N LEU A 641 10.38 -19.28 18.72
CA LEU A 641 10.55 -18.44 17.54
C LEU A 641 11.88 -18.71 16.84
N GLN A 642 12.90 -19.14 17.57
CA GLN A 642 14.21 -19.46 17.01
C GLN A 642 14.16 -20.78 16.23
N GLU A 643 13.55 -21.83 16.79
CA GLU A 643 13.30 -23.09 16.09
C GLU A 643 12.34 -22.92 14.92
N PHE A 644 11.28 -22.14 15.08
CA PHE A 644 10.36 -21.80 13.99
C PHE A 644 11.10 -21.12 12.83
N MET A 645 11.99 -20.17 13.13
CA MET A 645 12.82 -19.52 12.12
C MET A 645 13.77 -20.50 11.42
N ARG A 646 14.40 -21.42 12.16
CA ARG A 646 15.24 -22.48 11.56
C ARG A 646 14.43 -23.39 10.65
N TYR A 647 13.23 -23.79 11.09
CA TYR A 647 12.30 -24.57 10.30
C TYR A 647 11.89 -23.82 9.02
N ALA A 648 11.48 -22.55 9.13
CA ALA A 648 11.06 -21.73 8.00
C ALA A 648 12.19 -21.56 6.97
N VAL A 649 13.43 -21.37 7.43
CA VAL A 649 14.64 -21.36 6.57
C VAL A 649 14.81 -22.70 5.85
N SER A 650 14.74 -23.82 6.57
CA SER A 650 14.89 -25.16 5.99
C SER A 650 13.78 -25.46 4.98
N TRP A 651 12.54 -25.09 5.29
CA TRP A 651 11.38 -25.25 4.41
C TRP A 651 11.53 -24.42 3.13
N LEU A 652 11.93 -23.15 3.26
CA LEU A 652 12.22 -22.28 2.12
C LEU A 652 13.28 -22.91 1.23
N GLN A 653 14.39 -23.39 1.79
CA GLN A 653 15.48 -24.02 1.04
C GLN A 653 15.03 -25.29 0.30
N GLN A 654 14.17 -26.10 0.93
CA GLN A 654 13.64 -27.31 0.33
C GLN A 654 12.67 -26.99 -0.83
N LYS A 655 11.76 -26.02 -0.69
CA LYS A 655 10.81 -25.64 -1.77
C LYS A 655 11.44 -24.80 -2.88
N VAL A 656 12.51 -24.05 -2.62
CA VAL A 656 13.35 -23.33 -3.62
C VAL A 656 14.08 -24.30 -4.58
N SER A 657 14.04 -25.61 -4.34
CA SER A 657 14.47 -26.60 -5.34
C SER A 657 13.56 -26.66 -6.58
N SER A 658 12.30 -26.21 -6.47
CA SER A 658 11.34 -26.14 -7.58
C SER A 658 11.49 -24.85 -8.41
N PHE A 659 11.39 -24.94 -9.74
CA PHE A 659 11.63 -23.83 -10.68
C PHE A 659 10.75 -22.59 -10.40
N SER A 660 9.48 -22.80 -10.07
CA SER A 660 8.51 -21.73 -9.79
C SER A 660 8.79 -20.97 -8.49
N MET A 661 9.26 -21.66 -7.45
CA MET A 661 9.60 -21.02 -6.16
C MET A 661 10.96 -20.33 -6.17
N ARG A 662 11.90 -20.70 -7.07
CA ARG A 662 13.11 -19.91 -7.30
C ARG A 662 12.79 -18.52 -7.82
N ILE A 663 11.79 -18.41 -8.69
CA ILE A 663 11.31 -17.14 -9.25
C ILE A 663 10.62 -16.32 -8.15
N LEU A 664 9.83 -16.96 -7.27
CA LEU A 664 9.16 -16.31 -6.13
C LEU A 664 10.15 -15.84 -5.04
N ASP A 665 11.16 -16.65 -4.69
CA ASP A 665 12.22 -16.30 -3.73
C ASP A 665 13.14 -15.19 -4.30
N TYR A 666 13.38 -15.18 -5.62
CA TYR A 666 14.05 -14.09 -6.32
C TYR A 666 13.21 -12.79 -6.31
N ALA A 667 11.89 -12.89 -6.49
CA ALA A 667 10.96 -11.75 -6.40
C ALA A 667 10.81 -11.20 -4.96
N ALA A 668 11.05 -12.02 -3.94
CA ALA A 668 11.09 -11.61 -2.53
C ALA A 668 12.50 -11.27 -2.01
N GLY A 669 13.51 -11.29 -2.89
CA GLY A 669 14.88 -10.86 -2.58
C GLY A 669 15.66 -11.82 -1.67
N GLY A 670 15.53 -13.14 -1.84
CA GLY A 670 16.31 -14.16 -1.15
C GLY A 670 15.90 -14.34 0.31
N LEU A 671 14.63 -14.68 0.56
CA LEU A 671 14.05 -14.84 1.89
C LEU A 671 14.85 -15.83 2.75
N ALA A 672 15.26 -16.97 2.17
CA ALA A 672 16.03 -17.96 2.90
C ALA A 672 17.36 -17.40 3.43
N GLN A 673 18.05 -16.59 2.62
CA GLN A 673 19.32 -15.97 2.99
C GLN A 673 19.12 -14.86 4.03
N LYS A 674 18.12 -13.98 3.84
CA LYS A 674 17.78 -12.92 4.81
C LYS A 674 17.39 -13.50 6.16
N ALA A 675 16.62 -14.58 6.18
CA ALA A 675 16.23 -15.27 7.41
C ALA A 675 17.47 -15.88 8.12
N GLN A 676 18.41 -16.44 7.36
CA GLN A 676 19.68 -16.93 7.91
C GLN A 676 20.57 -15.81 8.47
N GLU A 677 20.66 -14.67 7.79
CA GLU A 677 21.42 -13.51 8.25
C GLU A 677 20.78 -12.92 9.51
N MET A 678 19.44 -12.85 9.57
CA MET A 678 18.71 -12.40 10.74
C MET A 678 18.96 -13.31 11.95
N LEU A 679 18.90 -14.64 11.78
CA LEU A 679 19.23 -15.62 12.84
C LEU A 679 20.65 -15.48 13.41
N LYS A 680 21.59 -14.93 12.63
CA LYS A 680 22.98 -14.72 13.04
C LYS A 680 23.21 -13.37 13.73
N ARG A 681 22.20 -12.49 13.79
CA ARG A 681 22.35 -11.16 14.41
C ARG A 681 22.54 -11.28 15.92
N PRO A 682 23.55 -10.62 16.51
CA PRO A 682 23.79 -10.67 17.95
C PRO A 682 22.69 -9.99 18.78
N ASP A 683 21.83 -9.18 18.14
CA ASP A 683 20.75 -8.42 18.78
C ASP A 683 19.34 -9.00 18.50
N ILE A 684 19.24 -10.16 17.84
CA ILE A 684 17.96 -10.81 17.49
C ILE A 684 17.06 -11.04 18.71
N GLU A 685 17.66 -11.36 19.85
CA GLU A 685 16.96 -11.57 21.12
C GLU A 685 16.14 -10.34 21.52
N LYS A 686 16.77 -9.16 21.46
CA LYS A 686 16.15 -7.89 21.88
C LYS A 686 15.13 -7.38 20.85
N HIS A 687 15.37 -7.62 19.56
CA HIS A 687 14.61 -6.97 18.48
C HIS A 687 13.52 -7.84 17.86
N LEU A 688 13.58 -9.16 18.02
CA LEU A 688 12.66 -10.09 17.37
C LEU A 688 12.13 -11.14 18.35
N LEU A 689 13.02 -11.87 19.06
CA LEU A 689 12.58 -13.02 19.87
C LEU A 689 11.79 -12.60 21.10
N ARG A 690 12.31 -11.68 21.94
CA ARG A 690 11.59 -11.20 23.13
C ARG A 690 10.29 -10.47 22.79
N PRO A 691 10.27 -9.51 21.84
CA PRO A 691 9.01 -8.87 21.48
C PRO A 691 8.03 -9.82 20.80
N GLY A 692 8.52 -10.77 19.99
CA GLY A 692 7.71 -11.81 19.37
C GLY A 692 7.04 -12.74 20.40
N ALA A 693 7.75 -13.08 21.47
CA ALA A 693 7.23 -13.90 22.56
C ALA A 693 6.17 -13.18 23.41
N CYS A 694 5.97 -11.88 23.20
CA CYS A 694 4.98 -11.07 23.93
C CYS A 694 3.63 -11.00 23.21
N TYR A 695 3.49 -11.60 22.02
CA TYR A 695 2.22 -11.67 21.32
C TYR A 695 1.30 -12.73 21.92
N VAL A 696 0.01 -12.39 22.02
CA VAL A 696 -1.04 -13.28 22.50
C VAL A 696 -2.20 -13.33 21.52
N HIS A 697 -2.96 -14.41 21.60
CA HIS A 697 -4.21 -14.53 20.87
C HIS A 697 -5.39 -14.14 21.73
N LEU A 698 -6.27 -13.31 21.19
CA LEU A 698 -7.45 -12.81 21.90
C LEU A 698 -8.76 -13.21 21.21
N SER A 699 -8.72 -13.82 20.02
CA SER A 699 -9.92 -14.20 19.27
C SER A 699 -10.40 -15.59 19.69
N GLN A 700 -11.67 -15.88 19.43
CA GLN A 700 -12.16 -17.25 19.49
C GLN A 700 -11.46 -18.09 18.44
N VAL A 701 -11.12 -19.34 18.77
CA VAL A 701 -10.50 -20.25 17.81
C VAL A 701 -11.48 -21.32 17.37
N ARG A 702 -11.53 -21.55 16.06
CA ARG A 702 -12.25 -22.66 15.44
C ARG A 702 -11.28 -23.55 14.69
N VAL A 703 -11.27 -24.83 15.05
CA VAL A 703 -10.32 -25.82 14.52
C VAL A 703 -11.02 -26.67 13.47
N LEU A 704 -10.50 -26.60 12.24
CA LEU A 704 -10.88 -27.44 11.11
C LEU A 704 -9.99 -28.69 11.13
N ALA A 705 -10.53 -29.78 11.68
CA ALA A 705 -9.83 -31.05 11.84
C ALA A 705 -10.81 -32.20 11.99
N LYS A 706 -10.41 -33.39 11.52
CA LYS A 706 -11.20 -34.62 11.70
C LYS A 706 -11.44 -34.95 13.18
N ASP A 707 -10.41 -34.78 14.00
CA ASP A 707 -10.46 -35.05 15.45
C ASP A 707 -9.93 -33.84 16.20
N PHE A 708 -10.53 -33.53 17.35
CA PHE A 708 -10.00 -32.49 18.24
C PHE A 708 -8.65 -32.92 18.82
N PHE A 709 -7.71 -31.98 18.90
CA PHE A 709 -6.45 -32.15 19.59
C PHE A 709 -6.23 -31.01 20.58
N LEU A 710 -5.78 -31.36 21.78
CA LEU A 710 -5.34 -30.38 22.78
C LEU A 710 -4.17 -29.57 22.24
N TRP A 711 -4.24 -28.26 22.44
CA TRP A 711 -3.18 -27.31 22.14
C TRP A 711 -1.86 -27.75 22.79
N ARG A 712 -0.80 -27.83 21.99
CA ARG A 712 0.57 -28.10 22.45
C ARG A 712 1.52 -27.15 21.74
N PRO A 713 2.62 -26.74 22.39
CA PRO A 713 3.68 -26.00 21.70
C PRO A 713 4.08 -26.72 20.41
N LEU A 714 4.16 -25.98 19.30
CA LEU A 714 4.60 -26.55 18.03
C LEU A 714 6.09 -26.88 18.12
N SER A 715 6.42 -28.16 18.19
CA SER A 715 7.80 -28.64 18.01
C SER A 715 8.17 -28.61 16.52
N TYR A 716 9.46 -28.48 16.20
CA TYR A 716 9.99 -28.60 14.84
C TYR A 716 9.40 -29.78 14.04
N ALA A 717 9.26 -30.96 14.66
CA ALA A 717 8.74 -32.17 14.01
C ALA A 717 7.23 -32.14 13.66
N ARG A 718 6.50 -31.14 14.15
CA ARG A 718 5.06 -30.96 13.95
C ARG A 718 4.71 -29.68 13.18
N MET A 719 5.70 -28.82 12.91
CA MET A 719 5.53 -27.65 12.06
C MET A 719 5.26 -28.09 10.63
N ASN A 720 4.19 -27.56 10.04
CA ASN A 720 3.90 -27.67 8.63
C ASN A 720 3.50 -26.29 8.08
N ILE A 721 4.43 -25.62 7.40
CA ILE A 721 4.19 -24.30 6.77
C ILE A 721 3.71 -24.47 5.31
N GLU A 722 3.12 -25.61 4.94
CA GLU A 722 2.41 -25.66 3.67
C GLU A 722 1.30 -24.62 3.68
N ASP A 723 1.41 -23.64 2.77
CA ASP A 723 0.47 -22.54 2.63
C ASP A 723 -0.90 -23.15 2.33
N HIS A 724 -1.75 -23.26 3.36
CA HIS A 724 -3.13 -23.63 3.20
C HIS A 724 -3.83 -22.46 2.52
N SER A 725 -3.74 -22.36 1.19
CA SER A 725 -4.56 -21.41 0.46
C SER A 725 -6.03 -21.63 0.83
N LEU A 726 -6.85 -20.58 0.78
CA LEU A 726 -8.28 -20.77 1.06
C LEU A 726 -8.89 -21.81 0.10
N SER A 727 -8.49 -21.81 -1.17
CA SER A 727 -8.94 -22.78 -2.18
C SER A 727 -8.55 -24.24 -1.90
N LYS A 728 -7.36 -24.52 -1.37
CA LYS A 728 -6.85 -25.89 -1.19
C LYS A 728 -6.93 -26.40 0.25
N GLY A 729 -7.03 -25.50 1.22
CA GLY A 729 -7.07 -25.81 2.65
C GLY A 729 -8.42 -25.48 3.28
N TYR A 730 -8.68 -24.19 3.53
CA TYR A 730 -9.80 -23.78 4.38
C TYR A 730 -11.18 -24.04 3.78
N ILE A 731 -11.42 -23.70 2.50
CA ILE A 731 -12.73 -23.89 1.86
C ILE A 731 -13.09 -25.38 1.78
N PRO A 732 -12.21 -26.28 1.30
CA PRO A 732 -12.49 -27.72 1.33
C PRO A 732 -12.71 -28.26 2.75
N ALA A 733 -11.91 -27.81 3.73
CA ALA A 733 -12.06 -28.25 5.12
C ALA A 733 -13.37 -27.75 5.75
N LEU A 734 -13.79 -26.52 5.45
CA LEU A 734 -15.10 -25.99 5.83
C LEU A 734 -16.23 -26.80 5.18
N CYS A 735 -16.16 -27.05 3.86
CA CYS A 735 -17.14 -27.89 3.18
C CYS A 735 -17.23 -29.28 3.82
N ALA A 736 -16.09 -29.91 4.13
CA ALA A 736 -16.05 -31.22 4.76
C ALA A 736 -16.55 -31.20 6.22
N ALA A 737 -16.35 -30.11 6.96
CA ALA A 737 -16.89 -29.96 8.30
C ALA A 737 -18.40 -29.70 8.31
N PHE A 738 -18.95 -29.23 7.20
CA PHE A 738 -20.35 -28.87 7.03
C PHE A 738 -21.17 -29.93 6.28
N ASP A 739 -20.51 -31.00 5.80
CA ASP A 739 -21.13 -32.14 5.15
C ASP A 739 -21.24 -33.32 6.14
N PRO A 740 -22.46 -33.78 6.48
CA PRO A 740 -22.67 -34.90 7.41
C PRO A 740 -22.06 -36.23 6.96
N ILE A 741 -21.71 -36.37 5.67
CA ILE A 741 -21.17 -37.61 5.10
C ILE A 741 -19.63 -37.53 4.97
N ALA A 742 -19.04 -36.35 5.11
CA ALA A 742 -17.60 -36.15 4.98
C ALA A 742 -16.85 -36.43 6.31
N ALA A 743 -15.59 -36.87 6.21
CA ALA A 743 -14.73 -37.16 7.38
C ALA A 743 -14.09 -35.89 8.00
N GLY A 744 -14.80 -34.76 7.97
CA GLY A 744 -14.37 -33.46 8.51
C GLY A 744 -14.88 -33.21 9.93
N GLY A 745 -14.47 -32.10 10.53
CA GLY A 745 -14.93 -31.68 11.86
C GLY A 745 -14.61 -30.22 12.15
N LEU A 746 -15.50 -29.56 12.88
CA LEU A 746 -15.33 -28.19 13.35
C LEU A 746 -15.44 -28.16 14.87
N TRP A 747 -14.35 -27.76 15.51
CA TRP A 747 -14.24 -27.76 16.97
C TRP A 747 -14.04 -26.34 17.50
N ASP A 748 -14.61 -26.05 18.64
CA ASP A 748 -14.22 -24.89 19.42
C ASP A 748 -12.84 -25.13 20.07
N GLU A 749 -12.37 -24.08 20.74
CA GLU A 749 -11.09 -24.06 21.44
C GLU A 749 -10.99 -24.99 22.66
N ASN A 750 -12.12 -25.52 23.14
CA ASN A 750 -12.24 -26.45 24.29
C ASN A 750 -12.49 -27.90 23.84
N GLY A 751 -12.66 -28.15 22.54
CA GLY A 751 -12.92 -29.47 21.98
C GLY A 751 -14.39 -29.85 21.92
N GLN A 752 -15.30 -28.87 22.03
CA GLN A 752 -16.71 -29.07 21.73
C GLN A 752 -16.92 -28.99 20.22
N THR A 753 -17.72 -29.92 19.68
CA THR A 753 -18.10 -29.86 18.26
C THR A 753 -19.08 -28.72 18.05
N LEU A 754 -18.84 -27.92 17.00
CA LEU A 754 -19.72 -26.81 16.58
C LEU A 754 -20.72 -27.24 15.52
N VAL A 755 -20.57 -28.45 14.99
CA VAL A 755 -21.44 -29.06 13.99
C VAL A 755 -21.73 -30.51 14.41
N ASP A 756 -22.98 -30.96 14.33
CA ASP A 756 -23.35 -32.33 14.68
C ASP A 756 -23.14 -33.32 13.52
N GLU A 757 -23.41 -34.60 13.76
CA GLU A 757 -23.32 -35.66 12.75
C GLU A 757 -24.29 -35.47 11.57
N ALA A 758 -25.28 -34.58 11.69
CA ALA A 758 -26.22 -34.21 10.63
C ALA A 758 -25.78 -32.95 9.86
N GLY A 759 -24.64 -32.33 10.21
CA GLY A 759 -24.15 -31.12 9.57
C GLY A 759 -24.85 -29.85 10.09
N HIS A 760 -25.58 -29.95 11.21
CA HIS A 760 -26.30 -28.83 11.82
C HIS A 760 -25.41 -28.10 12.82
N GLY A 761 -25.55 -26.78 12.91
CA GLY A 761 -24.83 -26.00 13.91
C GLY A 761 -25.29 -26.37 15.33
N VAL A 762 -24.34 -26.71 16.21
CA VAL A 762 -24.62 -26.99 17.64
C VAL A 762 -24.30 -25.72 18.42
N VAL A 763 -25.30 -25.19 19.15
CA VAL A 763 -25.24 -23.90 19.87
C VAL A 763 -24.21 -23.91 21.00
#